data_AF-A0A8C3WDA4-F1
#
_entry.id   AF-A0A8C3WDA4-F1
#
_cell.length_a   1.000
_cell.length_b   1.000
_cell.length_c   1.000
_cell.angle_alpha   90.00
_cell.angle_beta   90.00
_cell.angle_gamma   90.00
#
_symmetry.space_group_name_H-M   'P 1'
#
loop_
_entity.id
_entity.type
_entity.pdbx_description
1 polymer ?
#
loop_
_entity_poly.entity_id
_entity_poly.type
_entity_poly.pdbx_seq_one_letter_code
_entity_poly.pdbx_strand_id
1 'polypeptide(L)'
;MGFARQIRLLLWKNWTLRKRQKIRFVVELVWPLSLFLVLIWLRNINPLYSQHECHFPNKAMPSAGMLPWLQGIFCNVNNPCFQSPTPGESPGIVSNYNNSILARVYRDFQELLIEAPESQHLGQVWTELRTLSQLMNTLRTHPERIAGRGIRIRDVLKDEETLTLFLMKNIGLHDSVIYLLINSQVRPEQFAHGIPDLVLKDIACSEALLERFLIFPQRRGAQTTREALCPLSQGALQWMEDTLYANVDLFKLFHVLPRLVDGSSQGINLRSWGTILSDMSPRIQEFIHRPSVQDLLWVARPLVQTGGPETFSQLMDVLSDLLCGYPEGGGARVFSFNWYEDNNYKAFLGIDATRTDPVYSYDKTTTTFCNALIQSLESNPLTKIAWRAAKPLLMGKILFTPDSPVTRRIVKNANSTFEELERVRKLVKAWEEVGPQIWYFFDQSTQMTMIRDTLEHPTVKAVLNRQFGEEGITAEAILSFLCKGPREGRADDVASFDWRDIFNITDRALRLASQYLECLILDKFESYDDEFQLTQRALSLLEENRFWAGLVFPDLYPWTSSLPPHVKYKIRMDIDVVEKTNKIKDRYWDSGPRADPVEDFRYIWGGFAYLQDMVEQGITRSQAQAEVPVGIYLQQMPYPCFVDDSFMIILNRCFPVFMVLAWIYSVSMTVKSIVLEKELRLKETLKNQGVSNAVIWCTWFLDSFSIMSMSICLLTIFIMSLLSPVAFGFGTEYLARFEEQGLGLQWSNIGNSPMEGDEFSFLMSMKMMLLDAALYGLLAWYLDQVFPGDYGTPLPWYFLLQESYWLGGEGCSTREERALEKTEPVTEEMEDSEHPEGKNESFFERELPGLVPGVCVKNLVKIFEPYGRPAVDRLNITFYENQITAFLGPNGAGKTTTFSGSPPLLLEGSPRKEQWCPPCAGMSSEWNVGLGPLYLLLFPSSD
;
A
#
# COMPACT_ATOMS: atom_id res chain seq x y z
N MET A 1 30.86 -64.44 -25.50
CA MET A 1 30.06 -64.03 -24.33
C MET A 1 28.84 -63.25 -24.81
N GLY A 2 27.64 -63.56 -24.30
CA GLY A 2 26.44 -62.79 -24.65
C GLY A 2 26.48 -61.34 -24.14
N PHE A 3 25.85 -60.42 -24.88
CA PHE A 3 25.77 -58.98 -24.64
C PHE A 3 25.49 -58.60 -23.17
N ALA A 4 24.50 -59.22 -22.53
CA ALA A 4 24.14 -58.95 -21.13
C ALA A 4 25.24 -59.36 -20.12
N ARG A 5 26.01 -60.41 -20.41
CA ARG A 5 27.10 -60.87 -19.53
C ARG A 5 28.30 -59.92 -19.59
N GLN A 6 28.57 -59.35 -20.77
CA GLN A 6 29.59 -58.31 -20.94
C GLN A 6 29.22 -57.04 -20.17
N ILE A 7 27.96 -56.58 -20.27
CA ILE A 7 27.47 -55.42 -19.51
C ILE A 7 27.60 -55.64 -18.02
N ARG A 8 27.17 -56.81 -17.50
CA ARG A 8 27.28 -57.13 -16.06
C ARG A 8 28.72 -57.08 -15.54
N LEU A 9 29.67 -57.56 -16.33
CA LEU A 9 31.09 -57.61 -15.93
C LEU A 9 31.74 -56.22 -15.98
N LEU A 10 31.37 -55.39 -16.96
CA LEU A 10 31.80 -53.99 -17.05
C LEU A 10 31.16 -53.11 -15.98
N LEU A 11 29.89 -53.35 -15.63
CA LEU A 11 29.25 -52.70 -14.48
C LEU A 11 29.93 -53.12 -13.17
N TRP A 12 30.32 -54.38 -13.02
CA TRP A 12 31.12 -54.84 -11.89
C TRP A 12 32.48 -54.14 -11.82
N LYS A 13 33.15 -53.94 -12.96
CA LYS A 13 34.38 -53.13 -13.07
C LYS A 13 34.13 -51.70 -12.55
N ASN A 14 33.13 -51.01 -13.07
CA ASN A 14 32.83 -49.62 -12.71
C ASN A 14 32.44 -49.49 -11.22
N TRP A 15 31.61 -50.41 -10.72
CA TRP A 15 31.25 -50.49 -9.31
C TRP A 15 32.46 -50.74 -8.41
N THR A 16 33.37 -51.64 -8.81
CA THR A 16 34.57 -51.95 -8.03
C THR A 16 35.53 -50.76 -7.98
N LEU A 17 35.67 -50.01 -9.08
CA LEU A 17 36.47 -48.78 -9.12
C LEU A 17 35.91 -47.72 -8.16
N ARG A 18 34.59 -47.55 -8.13
CA ARG A 18 33.91 -46.62 -7.21
C ARG A 18 34.00 -47.08 -5.75
N LYS A 19 33.85 -48.39 -5.49
CA LYS A 19 33.99 -48.99 -4.15
C LYS A 19 35.39 -48.79 -3.56
N ARG A 20 36.43 -48.77 -4.41
CA ARG A 20 37.81 -48.47 -3.98
C ARG A 20 37.98 -46.98 -3.64
N GLN A 21 37.32 -46.09 -4.38
CA GLN A 21 37.34 -44.63 -4.15
C GLN A 21 36.25 -44.18 -3.14
N LYS A 22 36.35 -44.65 -1.89
CA LYS A 22 35.34 -44.41 -0.84
C LYS A 22 35.01 -42.94 -0.62
N ILE A 23 36.03 -42.07 -0.56
CA ILE A 23 35.86 -40.62 -0.34
C ILE A 23 35.05 -39.99 -1.47
N ARG A 24 35.37 -40.34 -2.73
CA ARG A 24 34.67 -39.83 -3.91
C ARG A 24 33.19 -40.21 -3.89
N PHE A 25 32.88 -41.47 -3.59
CA PHE A 25 31.50 -41.95 -3.52
C PHE A 25 30.69 -41.23 -2.43
N VAL A 26 31.29 -40.99 -1.27
CA VAL A 26 30.65 -40.24 -0.17
C VAL A 26 30.40 -38.79 -0.57
N VAL A 27 31.38 -38.10 -1.16
CA VAL A 27 31.22 -36.69 -1.59
C VAL A 27 30.16 -36.57 -2.69
N GLU A 28 30.13 -37.51 -3.64
CA GLU A 28 29.15 -37.54 -4.74
C GLU A 28 27.70 -37.65 -4.23
N LEU A 29 27.50 -38.25 -3.05
CA LEU A 29 26.19 -38.43 -2.41
C LEU A 29 25.85 -37.32 -1.41
N VAL A 30 26.83 -36.87 -0.62
CA VAL A 30 26.64 -35.86 0.44
C VAL A 30 26.52 -34.45 -0.14
N TRP A 31 27.23 -34.14 -1.22
CA TRP A 31 27.19 -32.81 -1.85
C TRP A 31 25.78 -32.32 -2.19
N PRO A 32 24.97 -33.04 -2.99
CA PRO A 32 23.60 -32.63 -3.28
C PRO A 32 22.74 -32.53 -2.02
N LEU A 33 22.85 -33.49 -1.09
CA LEU A 33 22.11 -33.49 0.17
C LEU A 33 22.40 -32.22 1.00
N SER A 34 23.66 -31.79 1.07
CA SER A 34 24.04 -30.60 1.84
C SER A 34 23.42 -29.32 1.29
N LEU A 35 23.35 -29.15 -0.03
CA LEU A 35 22.74 -27.98 -0.67
C LEU A 35 21.23 -27.92 -0.40
N PHE A 36 20.53 -29.04 -0.51
CA PHE A 36 19.09 -29.09 -0.23
C PHE A 36 18.76 -28.95 1.26
N LEU A 37 19.59 -29.49 2.16
CA LEU A 37 19.43 -29.27 3.60
C LEU A 37 19.57 -27.79 3.97
N VAL A 38 20.48 -27.06 3.34
CA VAL A 38 20.60 -25.60 3.52
C VAL A 38 19.37 -24.87 2.99
N LEU A 39 18.81 -25.27 1.83
CA LEU A 39 17.57 -24.69 1.30
C LEU A 39 16.37 -24.96 2.21
N ILE A 40 16.24 -26.17 2.77
CA ILE A 40 15.19 -26.50 3.74
C ILE A 40 15.37 -25.69 5.03
N TRP A 41 16.61 -25.50 5.49
CA TRP A 41 16.88 -24.66 6.64
C TRP A 41 16.49 -23.19 6.39
N LEU A 42 16.82 -22.64 5.21
CA LEU A 42 16.39 -21.30 4.80
C LEU A 42 14.86 -21.18 4.68
N ARG A 43 14.19 -22.25 4.25
CA ARG A 43 12.72 -22.31 4.23
C ARG A 43 12.13 -22.23 5.64
N ASN A 44 12.71 -22.94 6.62
CA ASN A 44 12.23 -22.91 8.00
C ASN A 44 12.41 -21.56 8.69
N ILE A 45 13.34 -20.71 8.22
CA ILE A 45 13.57 -19.36 8.77
C ILE A 45 12.49 -18.38 8.30
N ASN A 46 11.93 -18.58 7.11
CA ASN A 46 10.93 -17.70 6.50
C ASN A 46 9.55 -18.35 6.57
N PRO A 47 8.77 -18.14 7.65
CA PRO A 47 7.45 -18.72 7.77
C PRO A 47 6.49 -18.16 6.71
N LEU A 48 5.49 -18.95 6.37
CA LEU A 48 4.39 -18.56 5.48
C LEU A 48 3.46 -17.59 6.21
N TYR A 49 3.17 -16.44 5.60
CA TYR A 49 2.18 -15.51 6.11
C TYR A 49 0.91 -15.59 5.27
N SER A 50 -0.15 -16.15 5.85
CA SER A 50 -1.48 -16.12 5.24
C SER A 50 -2.15 -14.78 5.54
N GLN A 51 -2.54 -14.05 4.51
CA GLN A 51 -3.29 -12.82 4.63
C GLN A 51 -4.77 -13.07 4.34
N HIS A 52 -5.64 -12.44 5.11
CA HIS A 52 -7.08 -12.47 4.87
C HIS A 52 -7.44 -11.65 3.62
N GLU A 53 -8.68 -11.78 3.16
CA GLU A 53 -9.22 -10.86 2.15
C GLU A 53 -9.12 -9.43 2.68
N CYS A 54 -8.59 -8.54 1.85
CA CYS A 54 -8.18 -7.21 2.25
C CYS A 54 -9.09 -6.15 1.63
N HIS A 55 -9.87 -5.49 2.49
CA HIS A 55 -10.74 -4.38 2.14
C HIS A 55 -10.12 -3.07 2.59
N PHE A 56 -10.34 -2.00 1.82
CA PHE A 56 -9.70 -0.71 2.06
C PHE A 56 -10.74 0.38 2.25
N PRO A 57 -10.47 1.38 3.11
CA PRO A 57 -11.34 2.53 3.22
C PRO A 57 -11.08 3.52 2.07
N ASN A 58 -12.15 4.13 1.55
CA ASN A 58 -12.03 5.19 0.56
C ASN A 58 -11.36 6.46 1.12
N LYS A 59 -10.74 7.21 0.23
CA LYS A 59 -10.08 8.48 0.53
C LYS A 59 -10.78 9.60 -0.24
N ALA A 60 -11.24 10.61 0.48
CA ALA A 60 -11.89 11.78 -0.12
C ALA A 60 -10.85 12.69 -0.77
N MET A 61 -11.14 13.17 -1.99
CA MET A 61 -10.36 14.24 -2.63
C MET A 61 -10.84 15.62 -2.14
N PRO A 62 -10.03 16.70 -2.29
CA PRO A 62 -10.43 18.05 -1.88
C PRO A 62 -11.78 18.51 -2.45
N SER A 63 -12.16 18.05 -3.64
CA SER A 63 -13.45 18.33 -4.27
C SER A 63 -14.67 17.77 -3.53
N ALA A 64 -14.50 16.71 -2.74
CA ALA A 64 -15.58 16.12 -1.93
C ALA A 64 -15.97 16.99 -0.72
N GLY A 65 -15.12 17.96 -0.36
CA GLY A 65 -15.31 18.84 0.78
C GLY A 65 -14.15 18.78 1.76
N MET A 66 -13.94 19.88 2.48
CA MET A 66 -12.80 20.03 3.38
C MET A 66 -12.80 19.01 4.53
N LEU A 67 -13.96 18.77 5.16
CA LEU A 67 -14.05 17.85 6.29
C LEU A 67 -13.80 16.39 5.89
N PRO A 68 -14.47 15.82 4.85
CA PRO A 68 -14.15 14.48 4.37
C PRO A 68 -12.69 14.33 3.93
N TRP A 69 -12.11 15.35 3.29
CA TRP A 69 -10.70 15.35 2.88
C TRP A 69 -9.76 15.30 4.08
N LEU A 70 -9.99 16.13 5.11
CA LEU A 70 -9.21 16.07 6.36
C LEU A 70 -9.38 14.72 7.08
N GLN A 71 -10.58 14.15 7.09
CA GLN A 71 -10.80 12.80 7.60
C GLN A 71 -9.99 11.79 6.78
N GLY A 72 -9.94 11.88 5.46
CA GLY A 72 -9.08 11.02 4.63
C GLY A 72 -7.59 11.13 4.98
N ILE A 73 -7.11 12.34 5.28
CA ILE A 73 -5.71 12.61 5.66
C ILE A 73 -5.40 12.15 7.08
N PHE A 74 -6.32 12.24 8.03
CA PHE A 74 -6.06 11.87 9.42
C PHE A 74 -6.54 10.47 9.78
N CYS A 75 -7.40 9.86 8.97
CA CYS A 75 -8.07 8.62 9.35
C CYS A 75 -7.66 7.40 8.52
N ASN A 76 -7.03 7.59 7.36
CA ASN A 76 -6.64 6.49 6.46
C ASN A 76 -5.15 6.52 6.10
N VAL A 77 -4.33 7.07 6.98
CA VAL A 77 -2.88 7.30 6.79
C VAL A 77 -2.12 6.01 6.57
N ASN A 78 -2.35 5.03 7.45
CA ASN A 78 -1.70 3.72 7.37
C ASN A 78 -2.34 2.79 6.34
N ASN A 79 -3.40 3.25 5.65
CA ASN A 79 -4.22 2.43 4.73
C ASN A 79 -4.53 1.03 5.29
N PRO A 80 -5.23 0.93 6.44
CA PRO A 80 -5.43 -0.33 7.13
C PRO A 80 -6.22 -1.32 6.26
N CYS A 81 -5.81 -2.59 6.35
CA CYS A 81 -6.44 -3.71 5.68
C CYS A 81 -7.55 -4.29 6.58
N PHE A 82 -8.82 -4.14 6.18
CA PHE A 82 -9.95 -4.70 6.90
C PHE A 82 -10.31 -6.10 6.38
N GLN A 83 -10.69 -7.02 7.27
CA GLN A 83 -11.14 -8.36 6.87
C GLN A 83 -12.52 -8.36 6.21
N SER A 84 -13.33 -7.34 6.47
CA SER A 84 -14.70 -7.21 5.95
C SER A 84 -14.86 -5.90 5.18
N PRO A 85 -15.77 -5.85 4.18
CA PRO A 85 -15.96 -4.68 3.35
C PRO A 85 -16.36 -3.47 4.20
N THR A 86 -15.67 -2.36 3.96
CA THR A 86 -15.99 -1.09 4.63
C THR A 86 -17.30 -0.51 4.07
N PRO A 87 -18.05 0.30 4.83
CA PRO A 87 -19.29 0.90 4.35
C PRO A 87 -19.14 1.66 3.03
N GLY A 88 -17.98 2.29 2.80
CA GLY A 88 -17.65 3.02 1.58
C GLY A 88 -17.42 2.16 0.33
N GLU A 89 -17.26 0.84 0.47
CA GLU A 89 -17.24 -0.11 -0.66
C GLU A 89 -18.66 -0.52 -1.09
N SER A 90 -19.67 -0.28 -0.24
CA SER A 90 -21.04 -0.67 -0.53
C SER A 90 -21.73 0.32 -1.50
N PRO A 91 -22.59 -0.18 -2.41
CA PRO A 91 -23.25 0.69 -3.37
C PRO A 91 -24.20 1.68 -2.67
N GLY A 92 -24.05 2.96 -2.98
CA GLY A 92 -24.91 4.05 -2.47
C GLY A 92 -24.42 4.71 -1.19
N ILE A 93 -23.46 4.13 -0.46
CA ILE A 93 -22.83 4.75 0.72
C ILE A 93 -21.40 5.14 0.36
N VAL A 94 -21.10 6.44 0.44
CA VAL A 94 -19.78 6.97 0.07
C VAL A 94 -18.93 7.31 1.29
N SER A 95 -19.51 7.68 2.43
CA SER A 95 -18.72 8.09 3.61
C SER A 95 -18.48 6.94 4.57
N ASN A 96 -17.21 6.68 4.90
CA ASN A 96 -16.82 5.76 5.97
C ASN A 96 -16.96 6.36 7.39
N TYR A 97 -17.05 7.69 7.50
CA TYR A 97 -16.91 8.40 8.78
C TYR A 97 -18.20 8.98 9.35
N ASN A 98 -19.36 8.56 8.85
CA ASN A 98 -20.65 9.03 9.37
C ASN A 98 -20.85 8.67 10.86
N ASN A 99 -20.16 7.66 11.38
CA ASN A 99 -20.19 7.26 12.79
C ASN A 99 -19.13 7.95 13.67
N SER A 100 -18.26 8.80 13.10
CA SER A 100 -17.30 9.57 13.90
C SER A 100 -18.00 10.45 14.95
N ILE A 101 -17.35 10.72 16.09
CA ILE A 101 -17.93 11.54 17.17
C ILE A 101 -18.33 12.91 16.61
N LEU A 102 -17.44 13.55 15.84
CA LEU A 102 -17.73 14.86 15.27
C LEU A 102 -18.90 14.83 14.27
N ALA A 103 -18.97 13.82 13.39
CA ALA A 103 -20.09 13.69 12.45
C ALA A 103 -21.41 13.42 13.19
N ARG A 104 -21.39 12.58 14.23
CA ARG A 104 -22.58 12.32 15.08
C ARG A 104 -23.05 13.58 15.78
N VAL A 105 -22.13 14.33 16.42
CA VAL A 105 -22.47 15.60 17.08
C VAL A 105 -22.99 16.62 16.09
N TYR A 106 -22.35 16.75 14.92
CA TYR A 106 -22.80 17.69 13.89
C TYR A 106 -24.19 17.33 13.36
N ARG A 107 -24.46 16.05 13.10
CA ARG A 107 -25.78 15.57 12.69
C ARG A 107 -26.83 15.81 13.77
N ASP A 108 -26.55 15.44 15.01
CA ASP A 108 -27.47 15.63 16.13
C ASP A 108 -27.72 17.13 16.38
N PHE A 109 -26.70 17.98 16.23
CA PHE A 109 -26.82 19.44 16.30
C PHE A 109 -27.69 20.00 15.16
N GLN A 110 -27.45 19.53 13.93
CA GLN A 110 -28.21 19.95 12.76
C GLN A 110 -29.68 19.55 12.89
N GLU A 111 -29.97 18.30 13.24
CA GLU A 111 -31.33 17.75 13.35
C GLU A 111 -32.11 18.35 14.53
N LEU A 112 -31.50 18.44 15.72
CA LEU A 112 -32.21 18.87 16.93
C LEU A 112 -32.29 20.39 17.09
N LEU A 113 -31.30 21.15 16.60
CA LEU A 113 -31.20 22.59 16.87
C LEU A 113 -31.33 23.47 15.63
N ILE A 114 -30.78 23.07 14.47
CA ILE A 114 -30.83 23.92 13.25
C ILE A 114 -32.11 23.66 12.44
N GLU A 115 -32.40 22.41 12.10
CA GLU A 115 -33.51 22.03 11.21
C GLU A 115 -34.86 21.99 11.95
N ALA A 116 -34.84 22.09 13.28
CA ALA A 116 -36.05 22.18 14.07
C ALA A 116 -36.90 23.39 13.61
N PRO A 117 -38.21 23.23 13.37
CA PRO A 117 -39.08 24.33 12.92
C PRO A 117 -39.10 25.49 13.92
N GLU A 118 -38.92 25.19 15.21
CA GLU A 118 -38.83 26.15 16.31
C GLU A 118 -37.60 27.08 16.21
N SER A 119 -36.52 26.63 15.56
CA SER A 119 -35.28 27.41 15.41
C SER A 119 -35.47 28.65 14.51
N GLN A 120 -36.42 28.60 13.57
CA GLN A 120 -36.76 29.73 12.70
C GLN A 120 -37.27 30.93 13.52
N HIS A 121 -37.88 30.67 14.68
CA HIS A 121 -38.36 31.69 15.59
C HIS A 121 -37.24 32.31 16.46
N LEU A 122 -36.09 31.65 16.62
CA LEU A 122 -34.93 32.24 17.30
C LEU A 122 -34.37 33.46 16.54
N GLY A 123 -34.51 33.47 15.22
CA GLY A 123 -34.17 34.64 14.39
C GLY A 123 -34.99 35.88 14.79
N GLN A 124 -36.29 35.68 15.09
CA GLN A 124 -37.17 36.74 15.57
C GLN A 124 -36.73 37.21 16.96
N VAL A 125 -36.45 36.28 17.89
CA VAL A 125 -35.92 36.61 19.23
C VAL A 125 -34.63 37.42 19.13
N TRP A 126 -33.71 37.05 18.25
CA TRP A 126 -32.45 37.79 18.05
C TRP A 126 -32.68 39.22 17.54
N THR A 127 -33.60 39.39 16.59
CA THR A 127 -33.97 40.74 16.12
C THR A 127 -34.61 41.57 17.22
N GLU A 128 -35.52 40.99 18.02
CA GLU A 128 -36.15 41.66 19.14
C GLU A 128 -35.14 41.98 20.27
N LEU A 129 -34.20 41.08 20.57
CA LEU A 129 -33.11 41.30 21.52
C LEU A 129 -32.21 42.47 21.07
N ARG A 130 -31.94 42.57 19.77
CA ARG A 130 -31.23 43.71 19.20
C ARG A 130 -32.02 45.01 19.38
N THR A 131 -33.35 45.00 19.18
CA THR A 131 -34.18 46.18 19.43
C THR A 131 -34.23 46.56 20.92
N LEU A 132 -34.28 45.57 21.83
CA LEU A 132 -34.21 45.79 23.27
C LEU A 132 -32.87 46.39 23.69
N SER A 133 -31.77 45.87 23.14
CA SER A 133 -30.42 46.39 23.40
C SER A 133 -30.27 47.82 22.87
N GLN A 134 -30.77 48.10 21.67
CA GLN A 134 -30.80 49.45 21.10
C GLN A 134 -31.65 50.41 21.94
N LEU A 135 -32.81 49.97 22.42
CA LEU A 135 -33.69 50.74 23.29
C LEU A 135 -33.00 51.06 24.63
N MET A 136 -32.46 50.06 25.32
CA MET A 136 -31.72 50.25 26.58
C MET A 136 -30.51 51.16 26.39
N ASN A 137 -29.79 51.02 25.27
CA ASN A 137 -28.65 51.89 24.96
C ASN A 137 -29.09 53.33 24.65
N THR A 138 -30.22 53.51 23.96
CA THR A 138 -30.77 54.83 23.63
C THR A 138 -31.30 55.55 24.86
N LEU A 139 -32.04 54.86 25.73
CA LEU A 139 -32.51 55.39 27.02
C LEU A 139 -31.34 55.91 27.87
N ARG A 140 -30.22 55.19 27.86
CA ARG A 140 -29.03 55.53 28.65
C ARG A 140 -28.19 56.67 28.06
N THR A 141 -27.90 56.62 26.76
CA THR A 141 -26.93 57.54 26.13
C THR A 141 -27.57 58.81 25.59
N HIS A 142 -28.83 58.75 25.15
CA HIS A 142 -29.55 59.85 24.53
C HIS A 142 -31.02 59.87 24.99
N PRO A 143 -31.29 60.09 26.29
CA PRO A 143 -32.67 60.14 26.82
C PRO A 143 -33.52 61.22 26.14
N GLU A 144 -32.90 62.27 25.63
CA GLU A 144 -33.49 63.34 24.81
C GLU A 144 -34.29 62.81 23.61
N ARG A 145 -33.92 61.67 23.01
CA ARG A 145 -34.65 61.08 21.88
C ARG A 145 -36.05 60.58 22.23
N ILE A 146 -36.28 60.30 23.51
CA ILE A 146 -37.54 59.75 24.04
C ILE A 146 -38.29 60.83 24.83
N ALA A 147 -37.64 61.97 25.10
CA ALA A 147 -38.20 63.07 25.88
C ALA A 147 -39.57 63.52 25.34
N GLY A 148 -40.58 63.52 26.23
CA GLY A 148 -41.95 63.91 25.90
C GLY A 148 -42.81 62.82 25.25
N ARG A 149 -42.28 61.62 25.02
CA ARG A 149 -43.06 60.43 24.62
C ARG A 149 -43.29 59.55 25.84
N GLY A 150 -44.48 59.61 26.42
CA GLY A 150 -44.81 58.84 27.61
C GLY A 150 -45.62 57.57 27.34
N ILE A 151 -45.59 56.63 28.28
CA ILE A 151 -46.34 55.37 28.25
C ILE A 151 -47.64 55.57 29.02
N ARG A 152 -48.80 55.42 28.36
CA ARG A 152 -50.10 55.48 29.05
C ARG A 152 -50.22 54.32 30.04
N ILE A 153 -50.58 54.62 31.29
CA ILE A 153 -50.72 53.59 32.33
C ILE A 153 -51.77 52.55 31.92
N ARG A 154 -52.91 52.99 31.35
CA ARG A 154 -53.95 52.10 30.81
C ARG A 154 -53.45 51.05 29.83
N ASP A 155 -52.48 51.39 28.97
CA ASP A 155 -51.99 50.49 27.92
C ASP A 155 -51.11 49.35 28.48
N VAL A 156 -50.72 49.45 29.76
CA VAL A 156 -49.82 48.52 30.45
C VAL A 156 -50.57 47.65 31.49
N LEU A 157 -51.84 47.97 31.80
CA LEU A 157 -52.63 47.20 32.77
C LEU A 157 -53.17 45.90 32.18
N LYS A 158 -53.42 44.91 33.06
CA LYS A 158 -54.10 43.65 32.72
C LYS A 158 -55.53 43.92 32.25
N ASP A 159 -56.06 43.08 31.35
CA ASP A 159 -57.40 43.26 30.79
C ASP A 159 -58.52 43.10 31.86
N GLU A 160 -58.29 42.29 32.89
CA GLU A 160 -59.13 42.16 34.09
C GLU A 160 -58.52 42.90 35.29
N GLU A 161 -58.35 44.22 35.16
CA GLU A 161 -57.73 45.03 36.21
C GLU A 161 -58.62 45.15 37.46
N THR A 162 -58.03 44.88 38.63
CA THR A 162 -58.68 45.15 39.94
C THR A 162 -58.33 46.54 40.49
N LEU A 163 -57.40 47.24 39.83
CA LEU A 163 -56.84 48.51 40.27
C LEU A 163 -57.89 49.62 40.35
N THR A 164 -58.75 49.75 39.34
CA THR A 164 -59.77 50.81 39.28
C THR A 164 -60.79 50.69 40.42
N LEU A 165 -61.28 49.46 40.65
CA LEU A 165 -62.15 49.12 41.77
C LEU A 165 -61.47 49.35 43.12
N PHE A 166 -60.18 49.04 43.22
CA PHE A 166 -59.39 49.27 44.43
C PHE A 166 -59.22 50.77 44.74
N LEU A 167 -58.85 51.58 43.75
CA LEU A 167 -58.69 53.03 43.89
C LEU A 167 -60.01 53.71 44.29
N MET A 168 -61.14 53.21 43.77
CA MET A 168 -62.47 53.75 44.07
C MET A 168 -63.00 53.31 45.43
N LYS A 169 -62.87 52.02 45.79
CA LYS A 169 -63.51 51.42 46.97
C LYS A 169 -62.65 51.43 48.23
N ASN A 170 -61.34 51.19 48.10
CA ASN A 170 -60.44 51.03 49.24
C ASN A 170 -59.67 52.31 49.57
N ILE A 171 -59.27 53.08 48.55
CA ILE A 171 -58.58 54.37 48.74
C ILE A 171 -59.56 55.54 48.78
N GLY A 172 -60.72 55.42 48.12
CA GLY A 172 -61.77 56.44 48.13
C GLY A 172 -61.52 57.61 47.18
N LEU A 173 -60.81 57.38 46.08
CA LEU A 173 -60.58 58.41 45.05
C LEU A 173 -61.82 58.61 44.18
N HIS A 174 -62.04 59.86 43.75
CA HIS A 174 -63.15 60.23 42.86
C HIS A 174 -62.89 59.77 41.42
N ASP A 175 -63.94 59.41 40.67
CA ASP A 175 -63.84 58.85 39.30
C ASP A 175 -63.05 59.76 38.33
N SER A 176 -63.15 61.07 38.51
CA SER A 176 -62.39 62.06 37.73
C SER A 176 -60.88 61.97 37.96
N VAL A 177 -60.44 61.71 39.20
CA VAL A 177 -59.03 61.56 39.57
C VAL A 177 -58.49 60.21 39.08
N ILE A 178 -59.30 59.16 39.19
CA ILE A 178 -58.96 57.82 38.68
C ILE A 178 -58.78 57.86 37.16
N TYR A 179 -59.69 58.51 36.44
CA TYR A 179 -59.57 58.71 34.99
C TYR A 179 -58.31 59.49 34.60
N LEU A 180 -57.95 60.52 35.37
CA LEU A 180 -56.73 61.30 35.16
C LEU A 180 -55.45 60.48 35.41
N LEU A 181 -55.44 59.64 36.45
CA LEU A 181 -54.31 58.78 36.78
C LEU A 181 -54.12 57.68 35.72
N ILE A 182 -55.17 56.94 35.36
CA ILE A 182 -55.05 55.81 34.42
C ILE A 182 -54.71 56.26 33.00
N ASN A 183 -55.21 57.42 32.56
CA ASN A 183 -54.90 57.96 31.23
C ASN A 183 -53.66 58.87 31.21
N SER A 184 -53.01 59.08 32.36
CA SER A 184 -51.72 59.77 32.39
C SER A 184 -50.64 58.92 31.72
N GLN A 185 -49.64 59.59 31.16
CA GLN A 185 -48.47 58.94 30.56
C GLN A 185 -47.26 59.06 31.47
N VAL A 186 -46.60 57.96 31.75
CA VAL A 186 -45.34 57.93 32.51
C VAL A 186 -44.19 58.31 31.59
N ARG A 187 -43.28 59.16 32.05
CA ARG A 187 -42.07 59.57 31.31
C ARG A 187 -40.91 58.58 31.56
N PRO A 188 -40.61 57.67 30.62
CA PRO A 188 -39.56 56.66 30.83
C PRO A 188 -38.15 57.26 30.91
N GLU A 189 -37.93 58.46 30.36
CA GLU A 189 -36.65 59.17 30.46
C GLU A 189 -36.23 59.48 31.90
N GLN A 190 -37.18 59.64 32.83
CA GLN A 190 -36.87 59.89 34.24
C GLN A 190 -36.33 58.65 34.97
N PHE A 191 -36.49 57.47 34.36
CA PHE A 191 -36.03 56.18 34.91
C PHE A 191 -34.73 55.69 34.24
N ALA A 192 -34.14 56.48 33.32
CA ALA A 192 -32.95 56.10 32.56
C ALA A 192 -31.68 55.88 33.42
N HIS A 193 -31.63 56.48 34.61
CA HIS A 193 -30.52 56.38 35.56
C HIS A 193 -30.84 55.51 36.79
N GLY A 194 -31.89 54.68 36.71
CA GLY A 194 -32.44 53.92 37.83
C GLY A 194 -33.67 54.59 38.44
N ILE A 195 -34.31 53.88 39.38
CA ILE A 195 -35.44 54.42 40.14
C ILE A 195 -34.85 55.39 41.18
N PRO A 196 -35.19 56.68 41.16
CA PRO A 196 -34.72 57.61 42.18
C PRO A 196 -35.30 57.24 43.56
N ASP A 197 -34.50 57.32 44.63
CA ASP A 197 -34.89 57.11 46.04
C ASP A 197 -35.83 58.23 46.54
N LEU A 198 -36.97 58.41 45.89
CA LEU A 198 -38.00 59.38 46.22
C LEU A 198 -39.22 58.65 46.79
N VAL A 199 -39.69 59.09 47.96
CA VAL A 199 -40.92 58.53 48.53
C VAL A 199 -42.10 59.01 47.68
N LEU A 200 -43.02 58.11 47.34
CA LEU A 200 -44.19 58.42 46.49
C LEU A 200 -45.02 59.62 47.00
N LYS A 201 -44.98 59.86 48.32
CA LYS A 201 -45.61 61.00 48.99
C LYS A 201 -44.98 62.35 48.57
N ASP A 202 -43.67 62.40 48.39
CA ASP A 202 -42.95 63.61 47.97
C ASP A 202 -43.27 63.97 46.52
N ILE A 203 -43.48 62.95 45.68
CA ILE A 203 -43.94 63.10 44.29
C ILE A 203 -45.40 63.54 44.26
N ALA A 204 -46.27 62.92 45.06
CA ALA A 204 -47.71 63.20 45.11
C ALA A 204 -48.07 64.62 45.61
N CYS A 205 -47.27 65.19 46.51
CA CYS A 205 -47.54 66.51 47.12
C CYS A 205 -46.95 67.70 46.35
N SER A 206 -46.09 67.47 45.35
CA SER A 206 -45.44 68.51 44.56
C SER A 206 -45.91 68.48 43.10
N GLU A 207 -46.52 69.58 42.64
CA GLU A 207 -47.03 69.70 41.27
C GLU A 207 -45.90 69.56 40.23
N ALA A 208 -44.74 70.19 40.49
CA ALA A 208 -43.58 70.12 39.62
C ALA A 208 -42.98 68.71 39.51
N LEU A 209 -43.04 67.91 40.59
CA LEU A 209 -42.59 66.52 40.55
C LEU A 209 -43.62 65.62 39.86
N LEU A 210 -44.92 65.86 40.08
CA LEU A 210 -45.98 65.13 39.39
C LEU A 210 -45.89 65.31 37.87
N GLU A 211 -45.67 66.55 37.39
CA GLU A 211 -45.50 66.84 35.95
C GLU A 211 -44.16 66.35 35.37
N ARG A 212 -43.15 66.15 36.24
CA ARG A 212 -41.85 65.58 35.86
C ARG A 212 -41.96 64.09 35.54
N PHE A 213 -42.75 63.33 36.30
CA PHE A 213 -42.91 61.88 36.10
C PHE A 213 -44.13 61.51 35.25
N LEU A 214 -45.21 62.30 35.29
CA LEU A 214 -46.48 62.04 34.60
C LEU A 214 -46.85 63.17 33.65
N ILE A 215 -47.35 62.81 32.47
CA ILE A 215 -47.97 63.72 31.50
C ILE A 215 -49.48 63.51 31.59
N PHE A 216 -50.21 64.52 32.05
CA PHE A 216 -51.65 64.44 32.19
C PHE A 216 -52.37 64.81 30.88
N PRO A 217 -53.52 64.16 30.58
CA PRO A 217 -54.31 64.49 29.39
C PRO A 217 -55.01 65.86 29.48
N GLN A 218 -55.13 66.43 30.69
CA GLN A 218 -55.79 67.72 30.95
C GLN A 218 -54.82 68.73 31.58
N ARG A 219 -54.94 70.02 31.22
CA ARG A 219 -54.07 71.11 31.73
C ARG A 219 -54.12 71.34 33.24
N ARG A 220 -55.21 70.96 33.93
CA ARG A 220 -55.33 71.02 35.40
C ARG A 220 -55.16 69.66 36.08
N GLY A 221 -54.78 68.63 35.33
CA GLY A 221 -54.71 67.26 35.83
C GLY A 221 -53.75 67.11 37.02
N ALA A 222 -52.55 67.70 36.94
CA ALA A 222 -51.56 67.61 38.01
C ALA A 222 -52.05 68.23 39.32
N GLN A 223 -52.69 69.39 39.25
CA GLN A 223 -53.24 70.08 40.40
C GLN A 223 -54.38 69.27 41.08
N THR A 224 -55.31 68.72 40.28
CA THR A 224 -56.41 67.89 40.78
C THR A 224 -55.92 66.57 41.39
N THR A 225 -54.91 65.94 40.79
CA THR A 225 -54.32 64.70 41.30
C THR A 225 -53.52 64.95 42.59
N ARG A 226 -52.81 66.09 42.70
CA ARG A 226 -52.10 66.50 43.92
C ARG A 226 -53.06 66.70 45.10
N GLU A 227 -54.18 67.40 44.86
CA GLU A 227 -55.20 67.66 45.89
C GLU A 227 -55.83 66.37 46.44
N ALA A 228 -55.92 65.33 45.61
CA ALA A 228 -56.49 64.04 45.99
C ALA A 228 -55.46 63.07 46.61
N LEU A 229 -54.19 63.09 46.17
CA LEU A 229 -53.17 62.14 46.62
C LEU A 229 -52.35 62.63 47.82
N CYS A 230 -52.10 63.94 47.96
CA CYS A 230 -51.30 64.48 49.07
C CYS A 230 -51.87 64.23 50.49
N PRO A 231 -53.22 64.15 50.69
CA PRO A 231 -53.80 63.80 51.98
C PRO A 231 -53.63 62.33 52.40
N LEU A 232 -53.25 61.43 51.48
CA LEU A 232 -53.15 60.00 51.75
C LEU A 232 -51.96 59.67 52.65
N SER A 233 -52.11 58.62 53.46
CA SER A 233 -51.01 58.12 54.29
C SER A 233 -49.95 57.41 53.44
N GLN A 234 -48.70 57.40 53.91
CA GLN A 234 -47.60 56.74 53.19
C GLN A 234 -47.86 55.24 52.98
N GLY A 235 -48.47 54.56 53.96
CA GLY A 235 -48.87 53.15 53.81
C GLY A 235 -49.97 52.93 52.77
N ALA A 236 -50.91 53.87 52.61
CA ALA A 236 -51.92 53.78 51.56
C ALA A 236 -51.32 54.00 50.17
N LEU A 237 -50.34 54.90 50.04
CA LEU A 237 -49.58 55.13 48.81
C LEU A 237 -48.70 53.92 48.43
N GLN A 238 -48.03 53.30 49.40
CA GLN A 238 -47.29 52.04 49.17
C GLN A 238 -48.22 50.89 48.79
N TRP A 239 -49.40 50.80 49.42
CA TRP A 239 -50.37 49.77 49.06
C TRP A 239 -50.96 49.99 47.65
N MET A 240 -51.13 51.26 47.26
CA MET A 240 -51.48 51.63 45.89
C MET A 240 -50.40 51.23 44.89
N GLU A 241 -49.13 51.45 45.24
CA GLU A 241 -47.97 51.07 44.45
C GLU A 241 -47.87 49.54 44.30
N ASP A 242 -47.99 48.77 45.38
CA ASP A 242 -48.00 47.31 45.36
C ASP A 242 -49.15 46.75 44.51
N THR A 243 -50.33 47.36 44.63
CA THR A 243 -51.52 46.97 43.85
C THR A 243 -51.37 47.34 42.38
N LEU A 244 -50.71 48.46 42.06
CA LEU A 244 -50.34 48.84 40.70
C LEU A 244 -49.36 47.81 40.12
N TYR A 245 -48.26 47.48 40.81
CA TYR A 245 -47.31 46.46 40.34
C TYR A 245 -47.96 45.08 40.14
N ALA A 246 -48.91 44.70 40.99
CA ALA A 246 -49.65 43.44 40.85
C ALA A 246 -50.57 43.41 39.62
N ASN A 247 -51.07 44.57 39.16
CA ASN A 247 -51.98 44.69 38.02
C ASN A 247 -51.28 45.11 36.71
N VAL A 248 -50.01 45.54 36.75
CA VAL A 248 -49.20 45.82 35.57
C VAL A 248 -48.85 44.52 34.83
N ASP A 249 -49.02 44.54 33.51
CA ASP A 249 -48.61 43.50 32.60
C ASP A 249 -47.26 43.86 31.94
N LEU A 250 -46.20 43.22 32.41
CA LEU A 250 -44.84 43.39 31.88
C LEU A 250 -44.78 43.06 30.37
N PHE A 251 -45.59 42.12 29.86
CA PHE A 251 -45.60 41.78 28.44
C PHE A 251 -46.12 42.94 27.58
N LYS A 252 -47.17 43.63 28.03
CA LYS A 252 -47.68 44.83 27.36
C LYS A 252 -46.69 46.00 27.46
N LEU A 253 -46.00 46.14 28.59
CA LEU A 253 -44.97 47.16 28.79
C LEU A 253 -43.84 47.05 27.76
N PHE A 254 -43.24 45.86 27.60
CA PHE A 254 -42.16 45.62 26.64
C PHE A 254 -42.61 45.64 25.18
N HIS A 255 -43.91 45.50 24.91
CA HIS A 255 -44.47 45.70 23.58
C HIS A 255 -44.62 47.20 23.22
N VAL A 256 -44.92 48.05 24.20
CA VAL A 256 -45.09 49.50 24.00
C VAL A 256 -43.76 50.27 24.07
N LEU A 257 -42.81 49.83 24.90
CA LEU A 257 -41.53 50.52 25.13
C LEU A 257 -40.70 50.79 23.85
N PRO A 258 -40.52 49.81 22.93
CA PRO A 258 -39.74 50.01 21.70
C PRO A 258 -40.35 51.03 20.74
N ARG A 259 -41.68 51.16 20.75
CA ARG A 259 -42.42 52.13 19.92
C ARG A 259 -42.09 53.58 20.24
N LEU A 260 -41.53 53.83 21.42
CA LEU A 260 -41.09 55.17 21.82
C LEU A 260 -39.83 55.62 21.08
N VAL A 261 -38.96 54.68 20.69
CA VAL A 261 -37.75 54.96 19.92
C VAL A 261 -38.03 54.88 18.43
N ASP A 262 -38.71 53.82 17.98
CA ASP A 262 -39.08 53.63 16.57
C ASP A 262 -40.57 53.31 16.46
N GLY A 263 -41.33 54.26 15.90
CA GLY A 263 -42.78 54.14 15.73
C GLY A 263 -43.21 53.05 14.74
N SER A 264 -42.28 52.51 13.95
CA SER A 264 -42.52 51.39 13.03
C SER A 264 -42.27 50.01 13.65
N SER A 265 -41.72 49.95 14.88
CA SER A 265 -41.44 48.70 15.57
C SER A 265 -42.73 47.98 16.00
N GLN A 266 -42.79 46.66 15.79
CA GLN A 266 -43.96 45.87 16.19
C GLN A 266 -44.10 45.75 17.71
N GLY A 267 -43.03 46.01 18.48
CA GLY A 267 -42.95 45.81 19.93
C GLY A 267 -42.29 44.47 20.27
N ILE A 268 -41.75 44.32 21.48
CA ILE A 268 -41.15 43.05 21.94
C ILE A 268 -42.24 42.18 22.56
N ASN A 269 -42.36 40.93 22.11
CA ASN A 269 -43.32 39.99 22.67
C ASN A 269 -42.61 38.96 23.56
N LEU A 270 -42.45 39.31 24.84
CA LEU A 270 -41.81 38.43 25.83
C LEU A 270 -42.55 37.09 26.02
N ARG A 271 -43.86 36.99 25.69
CA ARG A 271 -44.62 35.73 25.79
C ARG A 271 -44.15 34.78 24.70
N SER A 272 -43.90 35.31 23.50
CA SER A 272 -43.28 34.56 22.41
C SER A 272 -41.86 34.13 22.76
N TRP A 273 -41.07 34.96 23.45
CA TRP A 273 -39.72 34.54 23.91
C TRP A 273 -39.82 33.40 24.92
N GLY A 274 -40.74 33.49 25.88
CA GLY A 274 -40.99 32.44 26.86
C GLY A 274 -41.37 31.12 26.20
N THR A 275 -42.29 31.14 25.24
CA THR A 275 -42.70 29.94 24.49
C THR A 275 -41.58 29.39 23.61
N ILE A 276 -40.85 30.26 22.88
CA ILE A 276 -39.75 29.84 22.01
C ILE A 276 -38.61 29.24 22.85
N LEU A 277 -38.27 29.85 23.98
CA LEU A 277 -37.24 29.34 24.89
C LEU A 277 -37.70 28.07 25.62
N SER A 278 -38.98 27.96 25.99
CA SER A 278 -39.53 26.74 26.60
C SER A 278 -39.60 25.59 25.60
N ASP A 279 -39.93 25.85 24.33
CA ASP A 279 -39.99 24.83 23.28
C ASP A 279 -38.56 24.36 22.89
N MET A 280 -37.59 25.28 22.90
CA MET A 280 -36.18 24.97 22.65
C MET A 280 -35.48 24.28 23.83
N SER A 281 -35.88 24.58 25.08
CA SER A 281 -35.28 24.03 26.30
C SER A 281 -35.18 22.49 26.32
N PRO A 282 -36.26 21.71 26.10
CA PRO A 282 -36.20 20.25 26.10
C PRO A 282 -35.32 19.72 24.98
N ARG A 283 -35.25 20.38 23.81
CA ARG A 283 -34.37 19.99 22.71
C ARG A 283 -32.89 20.23 23.02
N ILE A 284 -32.57 21.35 23.66
CA ILE A 284 -31.21 21.65 24.14
C ILE A 284 -30.82 20.62 25.22
N GLN A 285 -31.73 20.32 26.14
CA GLN A 285 -31.50 19.31 27.16
C GLN A 285 -31.32 17.91 26.54
N GLU A 286 -32.14 17.55 25.55
CA GLU A 286 -32.00 16.32 24.79
C GLU A 286 -30.64 16.25 24.09
N PHE A 287 -30.23 17.32 23.40
CA PHE A 287 -28.93 17.42 22.72
C PHE A 287 -27.76 17.22 23.69
N ILE A 288 -27.76 17.88 24.86
CA ILE A 288 -26.70 17.74 25.88
C ILE A 288 -26.62 16.30 26.41
N HIS A 289 -27.76 15.62 26.55
CA HIS A 289 -27.82 14.24 27.07
C HIS A 289 -27.64 13.18 25.97
N ARG A 290 -27.50 13.55 24.69
CA ARG A 290 -27.17 12.60 23.62
C ARG A 290 -25.79 11.98 23.89
N PRO A 291 -25.61 10.69 23.59
CA PRO A 291 -24.33 10.01 23.79
C PRO A 291 -23.20 10.65 22.99
N SER A 292 -23.50 11.21 21.82
CA SER A 292 -22.53 11.90 20.96
C SER A 292 -21.84 13.09 21.66
N VAL A 293 -22.60 13.92 22.38
CA VAL A 293 -22.08 15.08 23.10
C VAL A 293 -21.34 14.66 24.37
N GLN A 294 -21.80 13.61 25.04
CA GLN A 294 -21.09 13.05 26.20
C GLN A 294 -19.73 12.46 25.80
N ASP A 295 -19.68 11.72 24.69
CA ASP A 295 -18.45 11.20 24.09
C ASP A 295 -17.49 12.35 23.71
N LEU A 296 -18.02 13.43 23.13
CA LEU A 296 -17.23 14.62 22.77
C LEU A 296 -16.62 15.29 24.01
N LEU A 297 -17.41 15.50 25.06
CA LEU A 297 -16.93 16.10 26.31
C LEU A 297 -15.84 15.24 26.98
N TRP A 298 -15.97 13.92 26.88
CA TRP A 298 -14.97 12.98 27.39
C TRP A 298 -13.65 13.07 26.62
N VAL A 299 -13.70 12.97 25.29
CA VAL A 299 -12.52 13.01 24.41
C VAL A 299 -11.85 14.39 24.41
N ALA A 300 -12.62 15.47 24.51
CA ALA A 300 -12.08 16.84 24.55
C ALA A 300 -11.48 17.23 25.91
N ARG A 301 -11.66 16.43 26.97
CA ARG A 301 -11.18 16.75 28.32
C ARG A 301 -9.68 17.10 28.41
N PRO A 302 -8.74 16.40 27.72
CA PRO A 302 -7.31 16.72 27.74
C PRO A 302 -6.98 18.07 27.09
N LEU A 303 -7.76 18.49 26.07
CA LEU A 303 -7.60 19.79 25.41
C LEU A 303 -8.02 20.97 26.31
N VAL A 304 -8.84 20.68 27.33
CA VAL A 304 -9.47 21.69 28.21
C VAL A 304 -8.74 21.83 29.56
N GLN A 305 -7.99 20.81 29.99
CA GLN A 305 -7.22 20.84 31.23
C GLN A 305 -6.03 21.82 31.17
N THR A 306 -5.68 22.39 32.33
CA THR A 306 -4.56 23.34 32.47
C THR A 306 -3.24 22.64 32.15
N GLY A 307 -2.63 22.99 31.03
CA GLY A 307 -1.38 22.38 30.53
C GLY A 307 -1.46 21.97 29.06
N GLY A 308 -2.68 21.75 28.53
CA GLY A 308 -2.87 21.22 27.17
C GLY A 308 -2.21 19.84 26.98
N PRO A 309 -2.26 19.27 25.76
CA PRO A 309 -1.45 18.09 25.45
C PRO A 309 0.04 18.47 25.47
N GLU A 310 0.83 17.82 26.34
CA GLU A 310 2.28 18.10 26.46
C GLU A 310 3.07 17.63 25.23
N THR A 311 2.49 16.74 24.41
CA THR A 311 3.14 16.14 23.24
C THR A 311 2.21 16.13 22.03
N PHE A 312 2.79 16.30 20.83
CA PHE A 312 2.06 16.22 19.56
C PHE A 312 1.33 14.87 19.38
N SER A 313 1.90 13.78 19.89
CA SER A 313 1.28 12.46 19.86
C SER A 313 -0.06 12.40 20.61
N GLN A 314 -0.16 13.05 21.77
CA GLN A 314 -1.42 13.11 22.53
C GLN A 314 -2.47 13.96 21.79
N LEU A 315 -2.06 15.05 21.14
CA LEU A 315 -2.97 15.85 20.32
C LEU A 315 -3.53 15.03 19.14
N MET A 316 -2.66 14.27 18.47
CA MET A 316 -3.05 13.46 17.31
C MET A 316 -3.95 12.27 17.69
N ASP A 317 -3.74 11.67 18.86
CA ASP A 317 -4.61 10.61 19.39
C ASP A 317 -6.04 11.14 19.64
N VAL A 318 -6.15 12.32 20.28
CA VAL A 318 -7.44 13.00 20.50
C VAL A 318 -8.12 13.39 19.18
N LEU A 319 -7.38 13.88 18.19
CA LEU A 319 -7.93 14.22 16.87
C LEU A 319 -8.39 12.96 16.10
N SER A 320 -7.64 11.87 16.19
CA SER A 320 -7.99 10.59 15.59
C SER A 320 -9.30 10.06 16.18
N ASP A 321 -9.41 10.05 17.52
CA ASP A 321 -10.64 9.60 18.21
C ASP A 321 -11.86 10.45 17.83
N LEU A 322 -11.68 11.76 17.65
CA LEU A 322 -12.76 12.69 17.32
C LEU A 322 -13.22 12.60 15.85
N LEU A 323 -12.29 12.40 14.91
CA LEU A 323 -12.54 12.47 13.47
C LEU A 323 -12.82 11.11 12.81
N CYS A 324 -12.22 10.03 13.31
CA CYS A 324 -12.13 8.77 12.56
C CYS A 324 -13.22 7.76 12.92
N GLY A 325 -13.74 7.78 14.15
CA GLY A 325 -14.71 6.78 14.63
C GLY A 325 -14.12 5.36 14.69
N TYR A 326 -14.62 4.53 15.60
CA TYR A 326 -14.11 3.16 15.73
C TYR A 326 -14.90 2.21 14.80
N PRO A 327 -14.24 1.45 13.92
CA PRO A 327 -14.92 0.40 13.16
C PRO A 327 -15.22 -0.79 14.09
N GLU A 328 -16.47 -1.28 14.10
CA GLU A 328 -16.97 -2.40 14.91
C GLU A 328 -16.37 -3.79 14.54
N GLY A 329 -15.30 -3.83 13.74
CA GLY A 329 -14.82 -5.05 13.08
C GLY A 329 -13.31 -5.22 13.00
N GLY A 330 -12.55 -4.67 13.95
CA GLY A 330 -11.11 -4.93 14.07
C GLY A 330 -10.26 -4.27 12.98
N GLY A 331 -9.81 -3.05 13.27
CA GLY A 331 -8.70 -2.39 12.58
C GLY A 331 -7.83 -1.70 13.62
N ALA A 332 -6.51 -1.71 13.42
CA ALA A 332 -5.56 -1.06 14.32
C ALA A 332 -5.88 0.42 14.50
N ARG A 333 -5.62 0.96 15.69
CA ARG A 333 -5.79 2.39 16.00
C ARG A 333 -5.07 3.22 14.94
N VAL A 334 -5.83 4.10 14.32
CA VAL A 334 -5.47 4.82 13.10
C VAL A 334 -4.30 5.79 13.28
N PHE A 335 -3.91 6.09 14.52
CA PHE A 335 -2.76 6.94 14.83
C PHE A 335 -2.06 6.55 16.14
N SER A 336 -1.70 5.28 16.35
CA SER A 336 -0.70 5.02 17.39
C SER A 336 0.68 5.44 16.87
N PHE A 337 1.19 6.60 17.30
CA PHE A 337 2.62 6.94 17.19
C PHE A 337 3.53 5.92 17.89
N ASN A 338 2.94 4.94 18.58
CA ASN A 338 3.58 3.70 18.97
C ASN A 338 3.81 2.79 17.75
N TRP A 339 4.68 3.24 16.84
CA TRP A 339 5.09 2.58 15.58
C TRP A 339 5.83 1.25 15.77
N TYR A 340 5.82 0.72 17.00
CA TYR A 340 6.53 -0.49 17.40
C TYR A 340 5.78 -1.78 17.01
N GLU A 341 4.48 -1.68 16.69
CA GLU A 341 3.63 -2.83 16.33
C GLU A 341 3.60 -3.12 14.82
N ASP A 342 3.93 -2.13 13.97
CA ASP A 342 3.99 -2.31 12.51
C ASP A 342 5.46 -2.38 12.03
N ASN A 343 5.90 -3.58 11.63
CA ASN A 343 7.29 -3.94 11.29
C ASN A 343 7.91 -3.21 10.07
N ASN A 344 7.31 -2.14 9.55
CA ASN A 344 7.76 -1.44 8.33
C ASN A 344 8.82 -0.35 8.56
N TYR A 345 9.41 -0.25 9.76
CA TYR A 345 10.44 0.75 10.06
C TYR A 345 11.73 0.60 9.24
N LYS A 346 12.02 -0.59 8.69
CA LYS A 346 13.20 -0.82 7.83
C LYS A 346 13.10 -0.12 6.47
N ALA A 347 11.89 0.05 5.93
CA ALA A 347 11.68 0.82 4.70
C ALA A 347 11.99 2.32 4.92
N PHE A 348 11.61 2.86 6.09
CA PHE A 348 11.83 4.28 6.41
C PHE A 348 13.29 4.61 6.77
N LEU A 349 13.98 3.73 7.49
CA LEU A 349 15.40 3.89 7.83
C LEU A 349 16.36 3.65 6.64
N GLY A 350 15.84 3.19 5.50
CA GLY A 350 16.58 3.06 4.24
C GLY A 350 16.87 4.40 3.55
N ILE A 351 16.28 5.50 4.02
CA ILE A 351 16.68 6.85 3.59
C ILE A 351 18.03 7.17 4.25
N ASP A 352 19.09 6.95 3.47
CA ASP A 352 20.48 7.35 3.69
C ASP A 352 20.72 8.28 4.90
N ALA A 353 21.20 7.69 5.99
CA ALA A 353 21.80 8.39 7.14
C ALA A 353 23.08 9.18 6.77
N THR A 354 23.44 9.24 5.49
CA THR A 354 24.65 9.85 4.95
C THR A 354 24.46 11.31 4.52
N ARG A 355 23.22 11.81 4.41
CA ARG A 355 22.96 13.24 4.18
C ARG A 355 23.17 13.99 5.50
N THR A 356 24.23 14.81 5.57
CA THR A 356 24.46 15.70 6.72
C THR A 356 23.28 16.66 6.84
N ASP A 357 22.39 16.36 7.77
CA ASP A 357 21.18 17.13 7.97
C ASP A 357 21.51 18.57 8.41
N PRO A 358 20.90 19.60 7.80
CA PRO A 358 21.04 20.95 8.31
C PRO A 358 20.44 21.03 9.71
N VAL A 359 21.20 21.65 10.63
CA VAL A 359 20.72 22.01 11.97
C VAL A 359 19.45 22.87 11.82
N TYR A 360 18.43 22.63 12.64
CA TYR A 360 17.18 23.40 12.64
C TYR A 360 17.47 24.90 12.54
N SER A 361 16.91 25.54 11.52
CA SER A 361 17.05 26.98 11.28
C SER A 361 15.77 27.69 11.70
N TYR A 362 15.91 28.66 12.61
CA TYR A 362 14.79 29.47 13.10
C TYR A 362 14.23 30.35 11.99
N ASP A 363 12.95 30.19 11.66
CA ASP A 363 12.28 31.02 10.66
C ASP A 363 11.71 32.28 11.33
N LYS A 364 12.06 33.47 10.83
CA LYS A 364 11.58 34.75 11.37
C LYS A 364 10.17 35.11 10.90
N THR A 365 9.64 34.41 9.90
CA THR A 365 8.30 34.67 9.34
C THR A 365 7.17 34.02 10.15
N THR A 366 7.50 33.02 10.96
CA THR A 366 6.55 32.24 11.78
C THR A 366 6.55 32.71 13.24
N THR A 367 5.54 32.30 14.00
CA THR A 367 5.44 32.62 15.43
C THR A 367 6.46 31.83 16.25
N THR A 368 6.81 32.36 17.43
CA THR A 368 7.72 31.68 18.38
C THR A 368 7.21 30.30 18.79
N PHE A 369 5.89 30.19 18.99
CA PHE A 369 5.21 28.93 19.25
C PHE A 369 5.40 27.93 18.11
N CYS A 370 5.19 28.36 16.86
CA CYS A 370 5.32 27.49 15.71
C CYS A 370 6.76 26.96 15.55
N ASN A 371 7.75 27.84 15.74
CA ASN A 371 9.14 27.44 15.71
C ASN A 371 9.48 26.42 16.81
N ALA A 372 8.97 26.60 18.03
CA ALA A 372 9.13 25.63 19.11
C ALA A 372 8.46 24.28 18.79
N LEU A 373 7.28 24.30 18.18
CA LEU A 373 6.57 23.10 17.74
C LEU A 373 7.37 22.36 16.65
N ILE A 374 7.80 23.07 15.62
CA ILE A 374 8.60 22.48 14.52
C ILE A 374 9.91 21.91 15.06
N GLN A 375 10.59 22.63 15.97
CA GLN A 375 11.79 22.14 16.62
C GLN A 375 11.53 20.85 17.41
N SER A 376 10.40 20.77 18.13
CA SER A 376 9.98 19.54 18.83
C SER A 376 9.76 18.38 17.86
N LEU A 377 9.05 18.63 16.74
CA LEU A 377 8.79 17.63 15.71
C LEU A 377 10.06 17.15 15.00
N GLU A 378 11.02 18.03 14.73
CA GLU A 378 12.29 17.66 14.09
C GLU A 378 13.30 17.02 15.06
N SER A 379 13.12 17.19 16.37
CA SER A 379 14.04 16.65 17.40
C SER A 379 13.90 15.13 17.62
N ASN A 380 12.69 14.59 17.51
CA ASN A 380 12.45 13.15 17.67
C ASN A 380 12.51 12.47 16.28
N PRO A 381 13.31 11.39 16.12
CA PRO A 381 13.52 10.75 14.82
C PRO A 381 12.24 10.26 14.16
N LEU A 382 11.24 9.81 14.93
CA LEU A 382 9.96 9.33 14.42
C LEU A 382 9.09 10.48 13.90
N THR A 383 8.95 11.54 14.69
CA THR A 383 8.16 12.71 14.28
C THR A 383 8.85 13.50 13.18
N LYS A 384 10.18 13.48 13.11
CA LYS A 384 10.99 14.13 12.07
C LYS A 384 10.67 13.56 10.69
N ILE A 385 10.53 12.24 10.63
CA ILE A 385 10.16 11.49 9.44
C ILE A 385 8.76 11.90 8.96
N ALA A 386 7.75 11.79 9.83
CA ALA A 386 6.38 12.14 9.49
C ALA A 386 6.25 13.62 9.11
N TRP A 387 6.97 14.50 9.82
CA TRP A 387 7.02 15.92 9.54
C TRP A 387 7.65 16.23 8.18
N ARG A 388 8.72 15.54 7.77
CA ARG A 388 9.29 15.71 6.42
C ARG A 388 8.28 15.41 5.32
N ALA A 389 7.47 14.37 5.49
CA ALA A 389 6.41 14.02 4.53
C ALA A 389 5.26 15.04 4.54
N ALA A 390 4.83 15.51 5.72
CA ALA A 390 3.70 16.44 5.86
C ALA A 390 4.05 17.92 5.57
N LYS A 391 5.30 18.33 5.76
CA LYS A 391 5.74 19.73 5.67
C LYS A 391 5.47 20.37 4.30
N PRO A 392 5.72 19.71 3.15
CA PRO A 392 5.34 20.25 1.84
C PRO A 392 3.83 20.50 1.69
N LEU A 393 2.99 19.61 2.23
CA LEU A 393 1.53 19.77 2.18
C LEU A 393 1.07 20.97 3.02
N LEU A 394 1.60 21.14 4.23
CA LEU A 394 1.15 22.16 5.19
C LEU A 394 1.77 23.54 4.92
N MET A 395 3.08 23.60 4.71
CA MET A 395 3.87 24.83 4.58
C MET A 395 4.44 25.05 3.17
N GLY A 396 4.27 24.11 2.26
CA GLY A 396 4.84 24.21 0.92
C GLY A 396 4.08 25.14 -0.02
N LYS A 397 4.81 25.65 -1.01
CA LYS A 397 4.33 26.50 -2.09
C LYS A 397 4.13 25.69 -3.38
N ILE A 398 3.09 26.05 -4.12
CA ILE A 398 2.79 25.60 -5.48
C ILE A 398 3.19 26.72 -6.43
N LEU A 399 4.17 26.47 -7.29
CA LEU A 399 4.57 27.41 -8.32
C LEU A 399 3.76 27.16 -9.58
N PHE A 400 3.40 28.18 -10.36
CA PHE A 400 2.73 27.97 -11.64
C PHE A 400 3.23 28.91 -12.75
N THR A 401 3.15 28.44 -14.00
CA THR A 401 3.57 29.17 -15.20
C THR A 401 2.73 28.78 -16.43
N PRO A 402 2.42 29.71 -17.35
CA PRO A 402 2.76 31.13 -17.32
C PRO A 402 1.74 31.96 -16.53
N ASP A 403 2.15 33.16 -16.13
CA ASP A 403 1.29 34.15 -15.48
C ASP A 403 0.37 34.84 -16.50
N SER A 404 -0.72 34.15 -16.87
CA SER A 404 -1.75 34.67 -17.78
C SER A 404 -3.05 34.94 -17.03
N PRO A 405 -3.93 35.83 -17.51
CA PRO A 405 -5.24 36.06 -16.90
C PRO A 405 -6.16 34.82 -16.97
N VAL A 406 -5.86 33.87 -17.86
CA VAL A 406 -6.54 32.56 -17.91
C VAL A 406 -6.01 31.65 -16.81
N THR A 407 -4.70 31.53 -16.68
CA THR A 407 -4.06 30.72 -15.62
C THR A 407 -4.47 31.21 -14.23
N ARG A 408 -4.47 32.53 -14.01
CA ARG A 408 -4.96 33.14 -12.76
C ARG A 408 -6.41 32.80 -12.45
N ARG A 409 -7.28 32.69 -13.46
CA ARG A 409 -8.68 32.25 -13.28
C ARG A 409 -8.77 30.79 -12.85
N ILE A 410 -8.00 29.90 -13.49
CA ILE A 410 -7.92 28.48 -13.10
C ILE A 410 -7.44 28.36 -11.65
N VAL A 411 -6.33 29.03 -11.32
CA VAL A 411 -5.74 29.00 -9.98
C VAL A 411 -6.69 29.59 -8.93
N LYS A 412 -7.39 30.69 -9.25
CA LYS A 412 -8.40 31.25 -8.35
C LYS A 412 -9.51 30.24 -8.03
N ASN A 413 -10.00 29.52 -9.03
CA ASN A 413 -11.01 28.50 -8.85
C ASN A 413 -10.48 27.25 -8.12
N ALA A 414 -9.20 26.91 -8.33
CA ALA A 414 -8.53 25.83 -7.60
C ALA A 414 -8.28 26.22 -6.13
N ASN A 415 -8.03 27.49 -5.83
CA ASN A 415 -7.77 27.98 -4.47
C ASN A 415 -9.00 28.00 -3.56
N SER A 416 -10.21 27.71 -4.07
CA SER A 416 -11.44 27.77 -3.28
C SER A 416 -11.40 26.86 -2.05
N THR A 417 -10.73 25.70 -2.14
CA THR A 417 -10.62 24.75 -1.01
C THR A 417 -9.76 25.30 0.13
N PHE A 418 -8.65 25.97 -0.18
CA PHE A 418 -7.81 26.64 0.82
C PHE A 418 -8.47 27.92 1.34
N GLU A 419 -9.27 28.61 0.53
CA GLU A 419 -10.04 29.78 0.96
C GLU A 419 -11.04 29.43 2.07
N GLU A 420 -11.72 28.27 2.00
CA GLU A 420 -12.61 27.83 3.09
C GLU A 420 -11.85 27.64 4.42
N LEU A 421 -10.65 27.06 4.38
CA LEU A 421 -9.81 26.93 5.57
C LEU A 421 -9.30 28.30 6.06
N GLU A 422 -9.06 29.25 5.16
CA GLU A 422 -8.71 30.63 5.51
C GLU A 422 -9.87 31.36 6.21
N ARG A 423 -11.12 31.11 5.78
CA ARG A 423 -12.32 31.64 6.46
C ARG A 423 -12.44 31.10 7.88
N VAL A 424 -12.19 29.80 8.09
CA VAL A 424 -12.16 29.20 9.43
C VAL A 424 -11.07 29.86 10.29
N ARG A 425 -9.85 30.05 9.75
CA ARG A 425 -8.77 30.76 10.45
C ARG A 425 -9.18 32.17 10.85
N LYS A 426 -9.81 32.93 9.95
CA LYS A 426 -10.31 34.29 10.23
C LYS A 426 -11.40 34.29 11.31
N LEU A 427 -12.31 33.33 11.28
CA LEU A 427 -13.37 33.17 12.28
C LEU A 427 -12.78 32.90 13.68
N VAL A 428 -11.82 31.98 13.77
CA VAL A 428 -11.13 31.67 15.04
C VAL A 428 -10.37 32.88 15.54
N LYS A 429 -9.67 33.60 14.66
CA LYS A 429 -8.94 34.82 15.02
C LYS A 429 -9.85 35.95 15.48
N ALA A 430 -11.05 36.06 14.92
CA ALA A 430 -12.05 37.05 15.36
C ALA A 430 -12.47 36.85 16.83
N TRP A 431 -12.33 35.64 17.39
CA TRP A 431 -12.57 35.39 18.81
C TRP A 431 -11.62 36.18 19.73
N GLU A 432 -10.41 36.50 19.29
CA GLU A 432 -9.48 37.31 20.08
C GLU A 432 -10.02 38.73 20.32
N GLU A 433 -10.81 39.27 19.38
CA GLU A 433 -11.46 40.57 19.49
C GLU A 433 -12.84 40.48 20.17
N VAL A 434 -13.63 39.46 19.84
CA VAL A 434 -15.01 39.28 20.32
C VAL A 434 -15.04 38.71 21.75
N GLY A 435 -14.13 37.82 22.11
CA GLY A 435 -14.07 37.16 23.41
C GLY A 435 -14.07 38.16 24.59
N PRO A 436 -13.15 39.14 24.63
CA PRO A 436 -13.14 40.16 25.67
C PRO A 436 -14.43 41.00 25.74
N GLN A 437 -15.07 41.27 24.59
CA GLN A 437 -16.33 42.00 24.54
C GLN A 437 -17.47 41.19 25.14
N ILE A 438 -17.54 39.89 24.87
CA ILE A 438 -18.50 38.97 25.48
C ILE A 438 -18.25 38.87 26.98
N TRP A 439 -16.99 38.71 27.42
CA TRP A 439 -16.66 38.69 28.85
C TRP A 439 -17.10 39.98 29.54
N TYR A 440 -16.77 41.14 28.96
CA TYR A 440 -17.21 42.44 29.47
C TYR A 440 -18.74 42.55 29.50
N PHE A 441 -19.42 42.04 28.48
CA PHE A 441 -20.87 42.02 28.42
C PHE A 441 -21.49 41.26 29.59
N PHE A 442 -21.04 40.03 29.84
CA PHE A 442 -21.57 39.22 30.94
C PHE A 442 -21.09 39.74 32.31
N ASP A 443 -19.84 40.15 32.47
CA ASP A 443 -19.28 40.51 33.78
C ASP A 443 -19.58 41.94 34.22
N GLN A 444 -19.38 42.93 33.34
CA GLN A 444 -19.38 44.35 33.71
C GLN A 444 -20.44 45.20 33.02
N SER A 445 -21.13 44.68 31.99
CA SER A 445 -22.12 45.52 31.31
C SER A 445 -23.28 45.89 32.22
N THR A 446 -23.69 47.14 32.10
CA THR A 446 -24.83 47.65 32.82
C THR A 446 -26.16 47.07 32.33
N GLN A 447 -26.19 46.58 31.09
CA GLN A 447 -27.34 45.86 30.54
C GLN A 447 -27.54 44.55 31.30
N MET A 448 -26.46 43.79 31.50
CA MET A 448 -26.54 42.53 32.23
C MET A 448 -26.70 42.73 33.75
N THR A 449 -26.19 43.81 34.34
CA THR A 449 -26.52 44.12 35.74
C THR A 449 -27.99 44.46 35.90
N MET A 450 -28.56 45.29 35.02
CA MET A 450 -30.00 45.57 35.06
C MET A 450 -30.81 44.28 34.96
N ILE A 451 -30.48 43.37 34.03
CA ILE A 451 -31.16 42.07 33.91
C ILE A 451 -31.07 41.28 35.22
N ARG A 452 -29.89 41.20 35.85
CA ARG A 452 -29.71 40.51 37.14
C ARG A 452 -30.54 41.14 38.25
N ASP A 453 -30.45 42.46 38.41
CA ASP A 453 -31.17 43.20 39.47
C ASP A 453 -32.69 43.06 39.30
N THR A 454 -33.17 43.05 38.04
CA THR A 454 -34.59 42.86 37.74
C THR A 454 -35.04 41.43 38.05
N LEU A 455 -34.21 40.42 37.74
CA LEU A 455 -34.49 39.01 38.03
C LEU A 455 -34.41 38.68 39.53
N GLU A 456 -33.57 39.39 40.28
CA GLU A 456 -33.41 39.23 41.74
C GLU A 456 -34.61 39.76 42.53
N HIS A 457 -35.34 40.73 41.96
CA HIS A 457 -36.50 41.32 42.61
C HIS A 457 -37.62 40.26 42.85
N PRO A 458 -38.08 40.07 44.10
CA PRO A 458 -38.94 38.94 44.47
C PRO A 458 -40.30 38.92 43.76
N THR A 459 -40.90 40.08 43.47
CA THR A 459 -42.14 40.14 42.68
C THR A 459 -41.90 39.77 41.21
N VAL A 460 -40.79 40.19 40.61
CA VAL A 460 -40.46 39.86 39.21
C VAL A 460 -40.14 38.37 39.09
N LYS A 461 -39.37 37.83 40.03
CA LYS A 461 -39.09 36.40 40.17
C LYS A 461 -40.36 35.55 40.29
N ALA A 462 -41.29 35.95 41.15
CA ALA A 462 -42.57 35.26 41.34
C ALA A 462 -43.47 35.35 40.09
N VAL A 463 -43.44 36.49 39.38
CA VAL A 463 -44.18 36.68 38.12
C VAL A 463 -43.60 35.84 36.99
N LEU A 464 -42.27 35.82 36.83
CA LEU A 464 -41.58 35.01 35.82
C LEU A 464 -41.79 33.51 36.06
N ASN A 465 -41.63 33.03 37.30
CA ASN A 465 -41.86 31.62 37.62
C ASN A 465 -43.32 31.20 37.40
N ARG A 466 -44.31 32.07 37.66
CA ARG A 466 -45.72 31.78 37.35
C ARG A 466 -46.03 31.79 35.85
N GLN A 467 -45.29 32.56 35.06
CA GLN A 467 -45.56 32.74 33.63
C GLN A 467 -44.75 31.77 32.75
N PHE A 468 -43.58 31.29 33.18
CA PHE A 468 -42.78 30.28 32.47
C PHE A 468 -43.27 28.83 32.69
N GLY A 469 -44.28 28.61 33.53
CA GLY A 469 -44.86 27.29 33.81
C GLY A 469 -43.99 26.42 34.73
N GLU A 470 -44.54 25.28 35.18
CA GLU A 470 -43.82 24.33 36.06
C GLU A 470 -42.73 23.51 35.34
N GLU A 471 -42.82 23.38 34.00
CA GLU A 471 -41.86 22.65 33.15
C GLU A 471 -40.80 23.57 32.51
N GLY A 472 -40.89 24.90 32.71
CA GLY A 472 -39.98 25.88 32.13
C GLY A 472 -38.73 26.17 32.96
N ILE A 473 -37.78 26.91 32.37
CA ILE A 473 -36.57 27.36 33.05
C ILE A 473 -36.96 28.31 34.20
N THR A 474 -36.59 27.95 35.44
CA THR A 474 -36.86 28.81 36.60
C THR A 474 -35.98 30.05 36.59
N ALA A 475 -36.49 31.17 37.11
CA ALA A 475 -35.71 32.39 37.27
C ALA A 475 -34.47 32.18 38.16
N GLU A 476 -34.52 31.21 39.08
CA GLU A 476 -33.39 30.81 39.93
C GLU A 476 -32.29 30.12 39.14
N ALA A 477 -32.64 29.23 38.21
CA ALA A 477 -31.67 28.58 37.32
C ALA A 477 -30.93 29.63 36.47
N ILE A 478 -31.65 30.61 35.91
CA ILE A 478 -31.08 31.70 35.09
C ILE A 478 -30.17 32.59 35.94
N LEU A 479 -30.60 33.00 37.13
CA LEU A 479 -29.79 33.78 38.06
C LEU A 479 -28.53 33.03 38.46
N SER A 480 -28.66 31.74 38.76
CA SER A 480 -27.53 30.89 39.10
C SER A 480 -26.53 30.81 37.94
N PHE A 481 -27.01 30.61 36.71
CA PHE A 481 -26.17 30.56 35.53
C PHE A 481 -25.48 31.89 35.25
N LEU A 482 -26.11 33.03 35.55
CA LEU A 482 -25.59 34.39 35.31
C LEU A 482 -24.81 34.99 36.51
N CYS A 483 -24.61 34.25 37.59
CA CYS A 483 -24.02 34.77 38.83
C CYS A 483 -22.60 35.35 38.64
N LYS A 484 -22.27 36.35 39.48
CA LYS A 484 -20.90 36.94 39.57
C LYS A 484 -20.12 36.45 40.79
N GLY A 485 -20.80 35.94 41.81
CA GLY A 485 -20.27 35.65 43.15
C GLY A 485 -19.34 34.43 43.23
N PRO A 486 -18.60 34.28 44.34
CA PRO A 486 -17.78 33.10 44.62
C PRO A 486 -18.63 31.84 44.85
N ARG A 487 -18.07 30.68 44.50
CA ARG A 487 -18.77 29.37 44.50
C ARG A 487 -19.25 28.91 45.89
N GLU A 488 -18.68 29.43 46.97
CA GLU A 488 -18.87 28.94 48.35
C GLU A 488 -20.21 29.32 49.02
N GLY A 489 -21.07 30.11 48.36
CA GLY A 489 -22.38 30.53 48.89
C GLY A 489 -23.60 29.84 48.28
N ARG A 490 -23.44 28.76 47.49
CA ARG A 490 -24.50 28.16 46.67
C ARG A 490 -25.11 26.92 47.34
N ALA A 491 -26.41 26.70 47.14
CA ALA A 491 -27.07 25.46 47.55
C ALA A 491 -26.64 24.30 46.64
N ASP A 492 -26.33 23.14 47.23
CA ASP A 492 -25.66 21.99 46.58
C ASP A 492 -26.48 21.29 45.45
N ASP A 493 -27.75 21.63 45.26
CA ASP A 493 -28.69 20.89 44.39
C ASP A 493 -28.80 21.40 42.92
N VAL A 494 -28.11 22.47 42.54
CA VAL A 494 -28.18 23.03 41.17
C VAL A 494 -26.82 22.87 40.47
N ALA A 495 -26.83 22.24 39.29
CA ALA A 495 -25.65 21.91 38.51
C ALA A 495 -24.62 23.06 38.45
N SER A 496 -23.37 22.72 38.77
CA SER A 496 -22.22 23.60 39.01
C SER A 496 -21.62 24.28 37.77
N PHE A 497 -22.40 24.42 36.69
CA PHE A 497 -21.92 24.87 35.39
C PHE A 497 -22.34 26.32 35.12
N ASP A 498 -21.37 27.24 35.16
CA ASP A 498 -21.61 28.68 35.00
C ASP A 498 -21.20 29.19 33.60
N TRP A 499 -21.71 30.36 33.22
CA TRP A 499 -21.30 31.06 31.98
C TRP A 499 -19.77 31.25 31.88
N ARG A 500 -19.10 31.39 33.02
CA ARG A 500 -17.63 31.53 33.13
C ARG A 500 -16.89 30.26 32.76
N ASP A 501 -17.43 29.10 33.11
CA ASP A 501 -16.82 27.82 32.76
C ASP A 501 -16.91 27.61 31.24
N ILE A 502 -18.08 27.87 30.65
CA ILE A 502 -18.25 27.86 29.18
C ILE A 502 -17.27 28.81 28.50
N PHE A 503 -17.19 30.05 28.97
CA PHE A 503 -16.30 31.04 28.38
C PHE A 503 -14.83 30.64 28.51
N ASN A 504 -14.38 30.19 29.67
CA ASN A 504 -12.99 29.81 29.88
C ASN A 504 -12.60 28.59 29.05
N ILE A 505 -13.51 27.61 28.90
CA ILE A 505 -13.28 26.42 28.06
C ILE A 505 -13.19 26.85 26.59
N THR A 506 -14.14 27.65 26.11
CA THR A 506 -14.18 28.11 24.71
C THR A 506 -13.02 29.04 24.36
N ASP A 507 -12.66 29.97 25.25
CA ASP A 507 -11.52 30.87 25.06
C ASP A 507 -10.20 30.10 24.99
N ARG A 508 -9.98 29.12 25.86
CA ARG A 508 -8.79 28.26 25.80
C ARG A 508 -8.73 27.46 24.50
N ALA A 509 -9.84 26.81 24.12
CA ALA A 509 -9.89 26.00 22.91
C ALA A 509 -9.64 26.82 21.64
N LEU A 510 -10.30 27.99 21.51
CA LEU A 510 -10.17 28.85 20.33
C LEU A 510 -8.80 29.54 20.26
N ARG A 511 -8.21 29.95 21.40
CA ARG A 511 -6.83 30.46 21.41
C ARG A 511 -5.80 29.41 21.04
N LEU A 512 -5.96 28.18 21.54
CA LEU A 512 -5.11 27.06 21.16
C LEU A 512 -5.23 26.79 19.65
N ALA A 513 -6.45 26.73 19.13
CA ALA A 513 -6.72 26.56 17.70
C ALA A 513 -6.12 27.71 16.86
N SER A 514 -6.20 28.95 17.33
CA SER A 514 -5.56 30.12 16.68
C SER A 514 -4.06 29.92 16.53
N GLN A 515 -3.37 29.54 17.61
CA GLN A 515 -1.91 29.31 17.62
C GLN A 515 -1.47 28.21 16.63
N TYR A 516 -2.24 27.12 16.54
CA TYR A 516 -1.95 26.04 15.57
C TYR A 516 -2.30 26.43 14.13
N LEU A 517 -3.44 27.09 13.89
CA LEU A 517 -3.84 27.53 12.55
C LEU A 517 -2.90 28.62 11.98
N GLU A 518 -2.23 29.39 12.84
CA GLU A 518 -1.22 30.35 12.42
C GLU A 518 0.05 29.71 11.84
N CYS A 519 0.35 28.44 12.17
CA CYS A 519 1.44 27.68 11.56
C CYS A 519 1.18 27.31 10.09
N LEU A 520 -0.07 27.35 9.62
CA LEU A 520 -0.44 26.92 8.27
C LEU A 520 -0.27 28.07 7.26
N ILE A 521 0.46 27.79 6.18
CA ILE A 521 0.58 28.69 5.03
C ILE A 521 -0.51 28.31 4.03
N LEU A 522 -1.59 29.08 4.02
CA LEU A 522 -2.76 28.87 3.17
C LEU A 522 -2.63 29.56 1.80
N ASP A 523 -1.85 30.63 1.72
CA ASP A 523 -1.46 31.22 0.44
C ASP A 523 -0.37 30.37 -0.21
N LYS A 524 -0.79 29.41 -1.04
CA LYS A 524 0.11 28.41 -1.61
C LYS A 524 0.62 28.75 -3.01
N PHE A 525 -0.10 29.55 -3.80
CA PHE A 525 0.21 29.71 -5.22
C PHE A 525 1.16 30.89 -5.49
N GLU A 526 2.25 30.66 -6.20
CA GLU A 526 3.17 31.70 -6.70
C GLU A 526 3.29 31.62 -8.23
N SER A 527 3.17 32.77 -8.90
CA SER A 527 3.16 32.87 -10.36
C SER A 527 4.54 33.22 -10.94
N TYR A 528 4.89 32.61 -12.07
CA TYR A 528 6.09 32.94 -12.84
C TYR A 528 5.79 32.93 -14.35
N ASP A 529 6.51 33.76 -15.11
CA ASP A 529 6.31 33.85 -16.57
C ASP A 529 6.88 32.64 -17.31
N ASP A 530 8.08 32.19 -16.94
CA ASP A 530 8.82 31.13 -17.63
C ASP A 530 9.00 29.86 -16.77
N GLU A 531 9.05 28.70 -17.43
CA GLU A 531 9.35 27.39 -16.81
C GLU A 531 10.75 27.36 -16.18
N PHE A 532 11.72 28.07 -16.75
CA PHE A 532 13.08 28.15 -16.22
C PHE A 532 13.12 28.86 -14.86
N GLN A 533 12.44 30.02 -14.75
CA GLN A 533 12.37 30.77 -13.49
C GLN A 533 11.66 29.95 -12.40
N LEU A 534 10.57 29.27 -12.76
CA LEU A 534 9.86 28.35 -11.88
C LEU A 534 10.79 27.25 -11.37
N THR A 535 11.60 26.66 -12.25
CA THR A 535 12.51 25.55 -11.87
C THR A 535 13.63 26.04 -10.96
N GLN A 536 14.23 27.21 -11.24
CA GLN A 536 15.24 27.80 -10.37
C GLN A 536 14.69 28.12 -8.98
N ARG A 537 13.47 28.67 -8.90
CA ARG A 537 12.79 28.90 -7.63
C ARG A 537 12.47 27.59 -6.91
N ALA A 538 11.99 26.57 -7.63
CA ALA A 538 11.68 25.26 -7.08
C ALA A 538 12.88 24.65 -6.38
N LEU A 539 14.08 24.72 -6.98
CA LEU A 539 15.32 24.22 -6.35
C LEU A 539 15.63 24.95 -5.03
N SER A 540 15.46 26.27 -4.98
CA SER A 540 15.67 27.03 -3.73
C SER A 540 14.68 26.63 -2.62
N LEU A 541 13.42 26.38 -2.98
CA LEU A 541 12.39 25.94 -2.03
C LEU A 541 12.56 24.47 -1.61
N LEU A 542 13.17 23.65 -2.46
CA LEU A 542 13.47 22.26 -2.17
C LEU A 542 14.54 22.13 -1.08
N GLU A 543 15.57 22.99 -1.10
CA GLU A 543 16.59 23.05 -0.04
C GLU A 543 15.99 23.35 1.35
N GLU A 544 14.89 24.10 1.38
CA GLU A 544 14.17 24.47 2.60
C GLU A 544 13.06 23.47 2.99
N ASN A 545 12.82 22.41 2.19
CA ASN A 545 11.66 21.51 2.26
C ASN A 545 10.31 22.25 2.22
N ARG A 546 10.21 23.31 1.40
CA ARG A 546 9.00 24.12 1.19
C ARG A 546 8.47 24.09 -0.24
N PHE A 547 9.05 23.26 -1.11
CA PHE A 547 8.52 23.03 -2.45
C PHE A 547 7.46 21.93 -2.39
N TRP A 548 6.22 22.23 -2.81
CA TRP A 548 5.17 21.21 -2.92
C TRP A 548 5.05 20.71 -4.37
N ALA A 549 4.78 21.62 -5.30
CA ALA A 549 4.64 21.28 -6.72
C ALA A 549 4.86 22.49 -7.64
N GLY A 550 5.12 22.21 -8.92
CA GLY A 550 5.17 23.16 -10.01
C GLY A 550 4.13 22.81 -11.07
N LEU A 551 3.24 23.74 -11.41
CA LEU A 551 2.22 23.62 -12.44
C LEU A 551 2.68 24.32 -13.72
N VAL A 552 2.87 23.56 -14.80
CA VAL A 552 3.31 24.11 -16.09
C VAL A 552 2.21 23.89 -17.12
N PHE A 553 1.72 24.97 -17.72
CA PHE A 553 0.74 24.94 -18.81
C PHE A 553 1.43 25.17 -20.16
N PRO A 554 1.87 24.11 -20.87
CA PRO A 554 2.67 24.24 -22.09
C PRO A 554 1.94 24.92 -23.26
N ASP A 555 0.61 24.77 -23.34
CA ASP A 555 -0.20 25.29 -24.44
C ASP A 555 -0.75 26.71 -24.17
N LEU A 556 -0.38 27.32 -23.04
CA LEU A 556 -0.76 28.69 -22.65
C LEU A 556 0.45 29.61 -22.73
N TYR A 557 0.20 30.86 -23.09
CA TYR A 557 1.18 31.95 -23.11
C TYR A 557 0.74 33.11 -22.19
N PRO A 558 1.65 33.98 -21.71
CA PRO A 558 1.31 35.08 -20.78
C PRO A 558 0.18 36.00 -21.27
N TRP A 559 0.07 36.23 -22.58
CA TRP A 559 -0.98 37.08 -23.19
C TRP A 559 -2.30 36.35 -23.47
N THR A 560 -2.44 35.08 -23.12
CA THR A 560 -3.63 34.27 -23.44
C THR A 560 -4.82 34.72 -22.59
N SER A 561 -5.94 35.07 -23.24
CA SER A 561 -7.14 35.61 -22.57
C SER A 561 -8.36 34.66 -22.61
N SER A 562 -8.38 33.69 -23.51
CA SER A 562 -9.43 32.65 -23.59
C SER A 562 -8.84 31.26 -23.39
N LEU A 563 -9.55 30.40 -22.66
CA LEU A 563 -9.12 29.04 -22.39
C LEU A 563 -9.38 28.15 -23.63
N PRO A 564 -8.40 27.37 -24.12
CA PRO A 564 -8.63 26.42 -25.19
C PRO A 564 -9.55 25.27 -24.74
N PRO A 565 -10.26 24.60 -25.67
CA PRO A 565 -11.17 23.51 -25.33
C PRO A 565 -10.44 22.31 -24.71
N HIS A 566 -9.21 22.04 -25.15
CA HIS A 566 -8.35 21.02 -24.55
C HIS A 566 -7.15 21.72 -23.91
N VAL A 567 -7.01 21.55 -22.60
CA VAL A 567 -5.93 22.15 -21.80
C VAL A 567 -4.98 21.03 -21.41
N LYS A 568 -3.70 21.17 -21.76
CA LYS A 568 -2.63 20.31 -21.24
C LYS A 568 -1.92 21.03 -20.11
N TYR A 569 -1.61 20.29 -19.06
CA TYR A 569 -0.81 20.78 -17.94
C TYR A 569 0.14 19.69 -17.46
N LYS A 570 1.22 20.10 -16.80
CA LYS A 570 2.22 19.20 -16.21
C LYS A 570 2.32 19.54 -14.73
N ILE A 571 2.23 18.52 -13.87
CA ILE A 571 2.55 18.63 -12.45
C ILE A 571 3.99 18.15 -12.27
N ARG A 572 4.85 19.02 -11.76
CA ARG A 572 6.24 18.72 -11.38
C ARG A 572 6.36 18.68 -9.87
N MET A 573 6.85 17.59 -9.33
CA MET A 573 7.06 17.41 -7.90
C MET A 573 8.45 16.80 -7.67
N ASP A 574 8.90 16.85 -6.42
CA ASP A 574 10.13 16.18 -6.04
C ASP A 574 9.99 14.65 -6.13
N ILE A 575 11.08 13.97 -6.50
CA ILE A 575 11.12 12.52 -6.75
C ILE A 575 10.87 11.69 -5.49
N ASP A 576 11.14 12.25 -4.31
CA ASP A 576 10.91 11.55 -3.04
C ASP A 576 9.44 11.57 -2.63
N VAL A 577 8.66 12.51 -3.17
CA VAL A 577 7.26 12.76 -2.81
C VAL A 577 6.28 12.11 -3.81
N VAL A 578 6.75 11.71 -4.99
CA VAL A 578 5.94 11.11 -6.06
C VAL A 578 6.50 9.76 -6.50
N GLU A 579 5.69 8.96 -7.19
CA GLU A 579 6.13 7.70 -7.75
C GLU A 579 7.13 7.91 -8.90
N LYS A 580 8.10 7.00 -9.02
CA LYS A 580 9.11 7.09 -10.09
C LYS A 580 8.49 6.78 -11.45
N THR A 581 8.59 7.72 -12.39
CA THR A 581 8.01 7.61 -13.74
C THR A 581 8.81 6.75 -14.72
N ASN A 582 9.90 6.11 -14.27
CA ASN A 582 10.69 5.19 -15.08
C ASN A 582 10.07 3.77 -15.18
N LYS A 583 9.10 3.45 -14.32
CA LYS A 583 8.38 2.18 -14.30
C LYS A 583 6.87 2.44 -14.25
N ILE A 584 6.11 1.68 -15.03
CA ILE A 584 4.62 1.71 -14.99
C ILE A 584 4.08 0.52 -14.19
N LYS A 585 4.74 -0.64 -14.31
CA LYS A 585 4.43 -1.88 -13.60
C LYS A 585 5.72 -2.46 -13.05
N ASP A 586 5.62 -3.20 -11.94
CA ASP A 586 6.78 -3.93 -11.44
C ASP A 586 7.20 -4.99 -12.45
N ARG A 587 8.51 -5.20 -12.54
CA ARG A 587 9.12 -6.16 -13.47
C ARG A 587 8.74 -7.59 -13.12
N TYR A 588 8.57 -7.85 -11.83
CA TYR A 588 8.13 -9.14 -11.31
C TYR A 588 6.75 -8.96 -10.67
N TRP A 589 5.93 -9.99 -10.81
CA TRP A 589 4.68 -10.05 -10.09
C TRP A 589 4.96 -10.58 -8.69
N ASP A 590 4.63 -9.77 -7.70
CA ASP A 590 4.66 -10.12 -6.29
C ASP A 590 3.21 -10.32 -5.82
N SER A 591 3.00 -11.34 -4.98
CA SER A 591 1.69 -11.66 -4.44
C SER A 591 1.34 -10.68 -3.32
N GLY A 592 0.29 -9.88 -3.51
CA GLY A 592 -0.25 -9.00 -2.48
C GLY A 592 -0.77 -7.68 -3.03
N PRO A 593 -1.57 -6.95 -2.25
CA PRO A 593 -1.98 -5.60 -2.61
C PRO A 593 -0.80 -4.63 -2.49
N ARG A 594 -0.74 -3.66 -3.41
CA ARG A 594 0.08 -2.46 -3.22
C ARG A 594 -0.58 -1.57 -2.18
N ALA A 595 -0.34 -1.90 -0.91
CA ALA A 595 -1.01 -1.30 0.23
C ALA A 595 -0.07 -0.48 1.11
N ASP A 596 1.24 -0.47 0.84
CA ASP A 596 2.22 0.18 1.70
C ASP A 596 2.02 1.72 1.69
N PRO A 597 1.68 2.35 2.82
CA PRO A 597 1.38 3.78 2.87
C PRO A 597 2.56 4.66 2.44
N VAL A 598 3.80 4.21 2.59
CA VAL A 598 5.00 5.02 2.35
C VAL A 598 5.56 4.78 0.95
N GLU A 599 5.64 3.52 0.53
CA GLU A 599 6.21 3.17 -0.78
C GLU A 599 5.17 3.22 -1.89
N ASP A 600 3.99 2.61 -1.71
CA ASP A 600 3.00 2.46 -2.77
C ASP A 600 2.04 3.66 -2.89
N PHE A 601 1.78 4.37 -1.79
CA PHE A 601 0.81 5.49 -1.74
C PHE A 601 1.41 6.89 -1.94
N ARG A 602 2.58 6.99 -2.56
CA ARG A 602 3.28 8.27 -2.80
C ARG A 602 2.41 9.34 -3.48
N TYR A 603 1.55 8.97 -4.43
CA TYR A 603 0.65 9.92 -5.08
C TYR A 603 -0.38 10.58 -4.14
N ILE A 604 -0.80 9.88 -3.09
CA ILE A 604 -1.75 10.38 -2.09
C ILE A 604 -1.02 11.14 -0.99
N TRP A 605 -0.01 10.52 -0.40
CA TRP A 605 0.79 11.11 0.67
C TRP A 605 1.54 12.36 0.23
N GLY A 606 2.10 12.34 -0.98
CA GLY A 606 2.73 13.51 -1.58
C GLY A 606 1.76 14.59 -2.03
N GLY A 607 0.46 14.26 -2.16
CA GLY A 607 -0.58 15.20 -2.56
C GLY A 607 -0.64 15.48 -4.06
N PHE A 608 -0.01 14.67 -4.91
CA PHE A 608 -0.13 14.77 -6.37
C PHE A 608 -1.59 14.61 -6.82
N ALA A 609 -2.29 13.59 -6.30
CA ALA A 609 -3.70 13.35 -6.63
C ALA A 609 -4.61 14.49 -6.14
N TYR A 610 -4.31 15.08 -4.98
CA TYR A 610 -5.03 16.23 -4.46
C TYR A 610 -4.86 17.46 -5.36
N LEU A 611 -3.63 17.74 -5.77
CA LEU A 611 -3.35 18.85 -6.69
C LEU A 611 -3.99 18.61 -8.06
N GLN A 612 -3.98 17.36 -8.54
CA GLN A 612 -4.64 16.97 -9.78
C GLN A 612 -6.15 17.25 -9.72
N ASP A 613 -6.84 16.80 -8.67
CA ASP A 613 -8.27 17.06 -8.46
C ASP A 613 -8.56 18.57 -8.39
N MET A 614 -7.77 19.32 -7.60
CA MET A 614 -7.96 20.77 -7.47
C MET A 614 -7.78 21.53 -8.79
N VAL A 615 -6.77 21.18 -9.59
CA VAL A 615 -6.50 21.82 -10.88
C VAL A 615 -7.54 21.43 -11.91
N GLU A 616 -7.95 20.16 -11.98
CA GLU A 616 -9.00 19.68 -12.90
C GLU A 616 -10.35 20.33 -12.61
N GLN A 617 -10.72 20.46 -11.33
CA GLN A 617 -11.91 21.21 -10.93
C GLN A 617 -11.78 22.70 -11.27
N GLY A 618 -10.59 23.28 -11.08
CA GLY A 618 -10.30 24.66 -11.49
C GLY A 618 -10.47 24.89 -12.99
N ILE A 619 -10.01 23.95 -13.83
CA ILE A 619 -10.15 23.99 -15.30
C ILE A 619 -11.61 23.80 -15.69
N THR A 620 -12.27 22.77 -15.14
CA THR A 620 -13.68 22.42 -15.46
C THR A 620 -14.62 23.57 -15.12
N ARG A 621 -14.47 24.17 -13.92
CA ARG A 621 -15.25 25.37 -13.52
C ARG A 621 -14.98 26.56 -14.43
N SER A 622 -13.73 26.73 -14.88
CA SER A 622 -13.36 27.82 -15.79
C SER A 622 -13.91 27.63 -17.21
N GLN A 623 -14.05 26.39 -17.69
CA GLN A 623 -14.62 26.07 -19.01
C GLN A 623 -16.15 26.08 -19.00
N ALA A 624 -16.76 25.41 -18.02
CA ALA A 624 -18.22 25.22 -17.96
C ALA A 624 -18.97 26.47 -17.47
N GLN A 625 -18.29 27.39 -16.77
CA GLN A 625 -18.89 28.58 -16.14
C GLN A 625 -20.05 28.28 -15.18
N ALA A 626 -20.23 27.01 -14.81
CA ALA A 626 -21.24 26.52 -13.88
C ALA A 626 -20.56 25.75 -12.74
N GLU A 627 -21.12 25.86 -11.54
CA GLU A 627 -20.72 25.02 -10.42
C GLU A 627 -21.24 23.61 -10.65
N VAL A 628 -20.36 22.70 -11.07
CA VAL A 628 -20.67 21.26 -11.06
C VAL A 628 -20.02 20.68 -9.80
N PRO A 629 -20.78 20.38 -8.73
CA PRO A 629 -20.24 19.79 -7.52
C PRO A 629 -20.02 18.28 -7.75
N VAL A 630 -18.90 17.91 -8.38
CA VAL A 630 -18.47 16.51 -8.40
C VAL A 630 -17.50 16.31 -7.25
N GLY A 631 -17.97 15.67 -6.18
CA GLY A 631 -17.10 15.19 -5.12
C GLY A 631 -16.46 13.86 -5.53
N ILE A 632 -15.14 13.79 -5.55
CA ILE A 632 -14.41 12.58 -5.96
C ILE A 632 -13.88 11.83 -4.72
N TYR A 633 -14.08 10.51 -4.72
CA TYR A 633 -13.51 9.60 -3.74
C TYR A 633 -12.66 8.54 -4.45
N LEU A 634 -11.51 8.22 -3.88
CA LEU A 634 -10.65 7.13 -4.36
C LEU A 634 -10.87 5.90 -3.50
N GLN A 635 -11.30 4.81 -4.12
CA GLN A 635 -11.45 3.50 -3.50
C GLN A 635 -10.45 2.54 -4.15
N GLN A 636 -9.62 1.89 -3.32
CA GLN A 636 -8.76 0.81 -3.79
C GLN A 636 -9.61 -0.45 -3.99
N MET A 637 -9.34 -1.21 -5.05
CA MET A 637 -9.99 -2.51 -5.24
C MET A 637 -9.57 -3.45 -4.11
N PRO A 638 -10.52 -4.18 -3.48
CA PRO A 638 -10.16 -5.16 -2.47
C PRO A 638 -9.30 -6.26 -3.10
N TYR A 639 -8.41 -6.83 -2.29
CA TYR A 639 -7.49 -7.87 -2.73
C TYR A 639 -7.88 -9.21 -2.10
N PRO A 640 -7.99 -10.29 -2.89
CA PRO A 640 -8.41 -11.60 -2.38
C PRO A 640 -7.40 -12.14 -1.38
N CYS A 641 -7.82 -13.12 -0.57
CA CYS A 641 -6.92 -13.80 0.35
C CYS A 641 -5.72 -14.41 -0.41
N PHE A 642 -4.52 -14.22 0.13
CA PHE A 642 -3.29 -14.67 -0.49
C PHE A 642 -2.29 -15.12 0.56
N VAL A 643 -1.32 -15.91 0.13
CA VAL A 643 -0.20 -16.33 0.96
C VAL A 643 1.03 -15.60 0.47
N ASP A 644 1.67 -14.85 1.36
CA ASP A 644 2.94 -14.21 1.06
C ASP A 644 4.06 -15.23 1.26
N ASP A 645 4.61 -15.68 0.13
CA ASP A 645 5.74 -16.60 0.07
C ASP A 645 6.82 -16.09 -0.89
N SER A 646 7.45 -15.00 -0.49
CA SER A 646 8.62 -14.42 -1.17
C SER A 646 9.75 -15.44 -1.39
N PHE A 647 9.93 -16.41 -0.47
CA PHE A 647 10.97 -17.43 -0.61
C PHE A 647 10.67 -18.42 -1.74
N MET A 648 9.43 -18.89 -1.88
CA MET A 648 9.05 -19.84 -2.93
C MET A 648 9.13 -19.22 -4.32
N ILE A 649 8.80 -17.93 -4.49
CA ILE A 649 8.94 -17.22 -5.77
C ILE A 649 10.42 -17.20 -6.21
N ILE A 650 11.33 -16.88 -5.28
CA ILE A 650 12.77 -16.87 -5.55
C ILE A 650 13.29 -18.29 -5.79
N LEU A 651 12.84 -19.25 -4.98
CA LEU A 651 13.23 -20.65 -5.09
C LEU A 651 12.84 -21.20 -6.46
N ASN A 652 11.59 -21.04 -6.90
CA ASN A 652 11.10 -21.54 -8.19
C ASN A 652 11.94 -21.05 -9.37
N ARG A 653 12.38 -19.78 -9.35
CA ARG A 653 13.23 -19.20 -10.42
C ARG A 653 14.68 -19.66 -10.35
N CYS A 654 15.23 -19.84 -9.14
CA CYS A 654 16.62 -20.25 -8.92
C CYS A 654 16.81 -21.77 -8.88
N PHE A 655 15.71 -22.54 -8.83
CA PHE A 655 15.73 -23.99 -8.66
C PHE A 655 16.59 -24.71 -9.72
N PRO A 656 16.53 -24.40 -11.02
CA PRO A 656 17.40 -25.00 -12.03
C PRO A 656 18.90 -24.82 -11.74
N VAL A 657 19.29 -23.68 -11.16
CA VAL A 657 20.69 -23.40 -10.81
C VAL A 657 21.15 -24.29 -9.66
N PHE A 658 20.34 -24.42 -8.60
CA PHE A 658 20.63 -25.33 -7.49
C PHE A 658 20.69 -26.78 -7.94
N MET A 659 19.81 -27.17 -8.86
CA MET A 659 19.80 -28.49 -9.49
C MET A 659 21.11 -28.75 -10.25
N VAL A 660 21.56 -27.82 -11.09
CA VAL A 660 22.85 -27.96 -11.79
C VAL A 660 24.02 -28.03 -10.80
N LEU A 661 24.03 -27.18 -9.77
CA LEU A 661 25.06 -27.18 -8.72
C LEU A 661 25.10 -28.49 -7.91
N ALA A 662 23.96 -29.16 -7.75
CA ALA A 662 23.86 -30.44 -7.05
C ALA A 662 24.57 -31.57 -7.82
N TRP A 663 24.45 -31.62 -9.16
CA TRP A 663 25.07 -32.69 -9.97
C TRP A 663 26.35 -32.31 -10.70
N ILE A 664 26.80 -31.06 -10.66
CA ILE A 664 28.04 -30.64 -11.34
C ILE A 664 29.24 -31.50 -10.93
N TYR A 665 29.32 -31.89 -9.66
CA TYR A 665 30.36 -32.77 -9.14
C TYR A 665 30.24 -34.18 -9.74
N SER A 666 29.04 -34.76 -9.77
CA SER A 666 28.81 -36.10 -10.33
C SER A 666 29.10 -36.16 -11.84
N VAL A 667 28.66 -35.15 -12.59
CA VAL A 667 28.95 -35.02 -14.04
C VAL A 667 30.45 -34.83 -14.28
N SER A 668 31.13 -33.97 -13.51
CA SER A 668 32.58 -33.77 -13.66
C SER A 668 33.37 -35.05 -13.36
N MET A 669 32.94 -35.81 -12.37
CA MET A 669 33.58 -37.06 -11.96
C MET A 669 33.36 -38.18 -13.00
N THR A 670 32.15 -38.30 -13.56
CA THR A 670 31.88 -39.27 -14.64
C THR A 670 32.68 -38.93 -15.90
N VAL A 671 32.75 -37.66 -16.29
CA VAL A 671 33.61 -37.19 -17.39
C VAL A 671 35.08 -37.50 -17.12
N LYS A 672 35.60 -37.20 -15.92
CA LYS A 672 36.97 -37.55 -15.52
C LYS A 672 37.25 -39.04 -15.68
N SER A 673 36.31 -39.90 -15.27
CA SER A 673 36.48 -41.36 -15.42
C SER A 673 36.51 -41.80 -16.89
N ILE A 674 35.66 -41.24 -17.75
CA ILE A 674 35.64 -41.54 -19.19
C ILE A 674 36.92 -41.05 -19.87
N VAL A 675 37.37 -39.84 -19.54
CA VAL A 675 38.60 -39.26 -20.08
C VAL A 675 39.82 -40.04 -19.61
N LEU A 676 39.87 -40.44 -18.33
CA LEU A 676 40.96 -41.27 -17.80
C LEU A 676 41.00 -42.65 -18.47
N GLU A 677 39.84 -43.25 -18.77
CA GLU A 677 39.77 -44.52 -19.51
C GLU A 677 40.25 -44.37 -20.96
N LYS A 678 40.00 -43.20 -21.58
CA LYS A 678 40.54 -42.85 -22.91
C LYS A 678 42.06 -42.57 -22.85
N GLU A 679 42.53 -41.84 -21.84
CA GLU A 679 43.96 -41.52 -21.64
C GLU A 679 44.80 -42.78 -21.44
N LEU A 680 44.32 -43.71 -20.61
CA LEU A 680 44.93 -45.01 -20.36
C LEU A 680 44.67 -46.04 -21.49
N ARG A 681 43.96 -45.64 -22.54
CA ARG A 681 43.63 -46.45 -23.73
C ARG A 681 42.88 -47.75 -23.43
N LEU A 682 42.23 -47.83 -22.27
CA LEU A 682 41.47 -49.01 -21.85
C LEU A 682 40.29 -49.27 -22.80
N LYS A 683 39.65 -48.22 -23.36
CA LYS A 683 38.59 -48.35 -24.39
C LYS A 683 39.08 -49.14 -25.61
N GLU A 684 40.29 -48.87 -26.10
CA GLU A 684 40.87 -49.55 -27.26
C GLU A 684 41.24 -50.99 -26.94
N THR A 685 41.79 -51.24 -25.75
CA THR A 685 42.10 -52.61 -25.32
C THR A 685 40.84 -53.47 -25.15
N LEU A 686 39.73 -52.90 -24.67
CA LEU A 686 38.44 -53.60 -24.57
C LEU A 686 37.85 -53.91 -25.95
N LYS A 687 38.02 -53.03 -26.94
CA LYS A 687 37.67 -53.31 -28.33
C LYS A 687 38.48 -54.47 -28.89
N ASN A 688 39.79 -54.50 -28.63
CA ASN A 688 40.69 -55.58 -29.04
C ASN A 688 40.36 -56.93 -28.36
N GLN A 689 39.56 -56.93 -27.30
CA GLN A 689 39.06 -58.13 -26.62
C GLN A 689 37.63 -58.52 -27.09
N GLY A 690 37.10 -57.86 -28.12
CA GLY A 690 35.78 -58.16 -28.69
C GLY A 690 34.59 -57.45 -28.02
N VAL A 691 34.81 -56.34 -27.31
CA VAL A 691 33.73 -55.51 -26.74
C VAL A 691 33.35 -54.41 -27.73
N SER A 692 32.07 -54.36 -28.12
CA SER A 692 31.56 -53.31 -29.02
C SER A 692 31.40 -51.95 -28.35
N ASN A 693 31.47 -50.86 -29.13
CA ASN A 693 31.23 -49.49 -28.64
C ASN A 693 29.86 -49.33 -27.96
N ALA A 694 28.83 -50.00 -28.47
CA ALA A 694 27.48 -49.96 -27.92
C ALA A 694 27.43 -50.49 -26.49
N VAL A 695 28.15 -51.59 -26.20
CA VAL A 695 28.25 -52.15 -24.85
C VAL A 695 28.96 -51.18 -23.90
N ILE A 696 30.05 -50.55 -24.34
CA ILE A 696 30.82 -49.60 -23.53
C ILE A 696 29.97 -48.38 -23.16
N TRP A 697 29.33 -47.74 -24.14
CA TRP A 697 28.46 -46.59 -23.89
C TRP A 697 27.22 -46.95 -23.07
N CYS A 698 26.61 -48.11 -23.32
CA CYS A 698 25.50 -48.62 -22.50
C CYS A 698 25.93 -48.84 -21.04
N THR A 699 27.16 -49.33 -20.80
CA THR A 699 27.67 -49.51 -19.43
C THR A 699 27.96 -48.20 -18.72
N TRP A 700 28.51 -47.20 -19.41
CA TRP A 700 28.73 -45.86 -18.85
C TRP A 700 27.40 -45.12 -18.59
N PHE A 701 26.39 -45.35 -19.44
CA PHE A 701 25.04 -44.83 -19.24
C PHE A 701 24.38 -45.45 -18.01
N LEU A 702 24.32 -46.78 -17.91
CA LEU A 702 23.76 -47.49 -16.74
C LEU A 702 24.55 -47.17 -15.45
N ASP A 703 25.87 -47.07 -15.59
CA ASP A 703 26.85 -46.42 -14.71
C ASP A 703 26.31 -45.15 -14.04
N SER A 704 26.29 -44.10 -14.85
CA SER A 704 25.96 -42.74 -14.46
C SER A 704 24.49 -42.62 -14.02
N PHE A 705 23.58 -43.31 -14.71
CA PHE A 705 22.16 -43.36 -14.36
C PHE A 705 21.95 -43.94 -12.96
N SER A 706 22.67 -45.00 -12.60
CA SER A 706 22.53 -45.61 -11.27
C SER A 706 22.97 -44.67 -10.14
N ILE A 707 24.05 -43.90 -10.32
CA ILE A 707 24.51 -42.94 -9.30
C ILE A 707 23.56 -41.75 -9.21
N MET A 708 23.18 -41.17 -10.35
CA MET A 708 22.23 -40.06 -10.36
C MET A 708 20.90 -40.50 -9.77
N SER A 709 20.40 -41.68 -10.13
CA SER A 709 19.18 -42.25 -9.55
C SER A 709 19.31 -42.50 -8.04
N MET A 710 20.46 -42.95 -7.53
CA MET A 710 20.66 -43.10 -6.08
C MET A 710 20.67 -41.76 -5.35
N SER A 711 21.31 -40.73 -5.92
CA SER A 711 21.28 -39.38 -5.36
C SER A 711 19.87 -38.80 -5.35
N ILE A 712 19.11 -39.03 -6.43
CA ILE A 712 17.71 -38.62 -6.56
C ILE A 712 16.84 -39.43 -5.59
N CYS A 713 17.04 -40.74 -5.44
CA CYS A 713 16.31 -41.56 -4.48
C CYS A 713 16.50 -41.07 -3.04
N LEU A 714 17.74 -40.73 -2.66
CA LEU A 714 18.05 -40.19 -1.34
C LEU A 714 17.46 -38.80 -1.12
N LEU A 715 17.40 -37.97 -2.16
CA LEU A 715 16.67 -36.71 -2.14
C LEU A 715 15.15 -36.94 -2.06
N THR A 716 14.60 -37.95 -2.76
CA THR A 716 13.16 -38.25 -2.81
C THR A 716 12.60 -38.85 -1.54
N ILE A 717 13.44 -39.53 -0.74
CA ILE A 717 13.11 -39.93 0.63
C ILE A 717 12.88 -38.69 1.52
N PHE A 718 13.40 -37.52 1.12
CA PHE A 718 13.21 -36.24 1.80
C PHE A 718 12.23 -35.28 1.08
N ILE A 719 12.12 -35.22 -0.25
CA ILE A 719 11.21 -34.33 -1.04
C ILE A 719 10.88 -34.91 -2.43
N MET A 720 9.61 -34.91 -2.85
CA MET A 720 9.10 -35.54 -4.10
C MET A 720 9.58 -34.89 -5.43
N SER A 721 10.00 -35.76 -6.37
CA SER A 721 10.04 -35.66 -7.86
C SER A 721 11.28 -35.11 -8.63
N LEU A 722 11.35 -35.47 -9.93
CA LEU A 722 12.46 -36.09 -10.69
C LEU A 722 12.88 -35.30 -11.98
N LEU A 723 14.20 -35.20 -12.29
CA LEU A 723 14.90 -34.29 -13.23
C LEU A 723 14.75 -34.32 -14.77
N SER A 724 15.06 -33.15 -15.39
CA SER A 724 16.19 -32.84 -16.33
C SER A 724 16.30 -31.30 -16.60
N PRO A 725 17.42 -30.63 -16.30
CA PRO A 725 17.45 -29.32 -15.62
C PRO A 725 16.89 -28.04 -16.30
N VAL A 726 16.58 -28.01 -17.60
CA VAL A 726 16.01 -26.79 -18.24
C VAL A 726 14.53 -26.98 -18.58
N ALA A 727 14.19 -28.07 -19.26
CA ALA A 727 12.80 -28.45 -19.50
C ALA A 727 12.09 -28.84 -18.18
N PHE A 728 12.80 -29.47 -17.24
CA PHE A 728 12.31 -29.65 -15.87
C PHE A 728 12.20 -28.33 -15.13
N GLY A 729 13.06 -27.33 -15.35
CA GLY A 729 12.90 -26.00 -14.74
C GLY A 729 11.56 -25.36 -15.11
N PHE A 730 11.25 -25.29 -16.41
CA PHE A 730 9.95 -24.83 -16.90
C PHE A 730 8.81 -25.79 -16.52
N GLY A 731 9.04 -27.11 -16.51
CA GLY A 731 8.05 -28.10 -16.09
C GLY A 731 7.71 -28.01 -14.60
N THR A 732 8.68 -27.75 -13.72
CA THR A 732 8.49 -27.54 -12.29
C THR A 732 7.87 -26.18 -12.00
N GLU A 733 8.17 -25.16 -12.79
CA GLU A 733 7.47 -23.87 -12.68
C GLU A 733 5.97 -24.05 -12.96
N TYR A 734 5.60 -24.74 -14.04
CA TYR A 734 4.18 -25.01 -14.35
C TYR A 734 3.53 -25.96 -13.34
N LEU A 735 4.28 -26.95 -12.82
CA LEU A 735 3.83 -27.82 -11.72
C LEU A 735 3.55 -27.02 -10.44
N ALA A 736 4.48 -26.14 -10.05
CA ALA A 736 4.33 -25.27 -8.88
C ALA A 736 3.15 -24.32 -9.04
N ARG A 737 2.88 -23.81 -10.26
CA ARG A 737 1.67 -23.01 -10.53
C ARG A 737 0.37 -23.80 -10.37
N PHE A 738 0.33 -25.07 -10.80
CA PHE A 738 -0.83 -25.94 -10.56
C PHE A 738 -1.03 -26.24 -9.06
N GLU A 739 0.07 -26.28 -8.29
CA GLU A 739 0.04 -26.49 -6.85
C GLU A 739 -0.35 -25.20 -6.09
N GLU A 740 0.14 -24.03 -6.51
CA GLU A 740 -0.27 -22.71 -6.03
C GLU A 740 -1.77 -22.45 -6.22
N GLN A 741 -2.35 -22.93 -7.33
CA GLN A 741 -3.79 -22.84 -7.62
C GLN A 741 -4.63 -23.91 -6.90
N GLY A 742 -4.01 -24.86 -6.18
CA GLY A 742 -4.70 -25.93 -5.43
C GLY A 742 -5.29 -27.07 -6.27
N LEU A 743 -5.02 -27.11 -7.59
CA LEU A 743 -5.56 -28.14 -8.50
C LEU A 743 -4.66 -29.39 -8.59
N GLY A 744 -3.34 -29.20 -8.46
CA GLY A 744 -2.32 -30.24 -8.66
C GLY A 744 -2.24 -30.73 -10.12
N LEU A 745 -1.08 -31.29 -10.52
CA LEU A 745 -0.90 -31.84 -11.87
C LEU A 745 -1.50 -33.26 -11.95
N GLN A 746 -2.49 -33.43 -12.83
CA GLN A 746 -3.18 -34.70 -13.10
C GLN A 746 -3.02 -35.08 -14.58
N TRP A 747 -3.14 -36.37 -14.91
CA TRP A 747 -3.05 -36.83 -16.30
C TRP A 747 -4.11 -36.20 -17.23
N SER A 748 -5.22 -35.72 -16.66
CA SER A 748 -6.29 -35.00 -17.37
C SER A 748 -5.95 -33.55 -17.72
N ASN A 749 -5.09 -32.88 -16.94
CA ASN A 749 -4.78 -31.45 -17.09
C ASN A 749 -3.36 -31.17 -17.64
N ILE A 750 -2.55 -32.20 -17.83
CA ILE A 750 -1.13 -32.11 -18.24
C ILE A 750 -0.89 -31.43 -19.60
N GLY A 751 -1.91 -31.41 -20.46
CA GLY A 751 -1.87 -30.79 -21.79
C GLY A 751 -2.36 -29.34 -21.82
N ASN A 752 -2.94 -28.84 -20.71
CA ASN A 752 -3.47 -27.48 -20.63
C ASN A 752 -2.48 -26.56 -19.93
N SER A 753 -2.43 -25.30 -20.34
CA SER A 753 -1.62 -24.27 -19.70
C SER A 753 -2.41 -23.62 -18.54
N PRO A 754 -1.76 -23.26 -17.41
CA PRO A 754 -2.39 -22.57 -16.29
C PRO A 754 -2.51 -21.05 -16.51
N MET A 755 -1.97 -20.51 -17.62
CA MET A 755 -2.04 -19.09 -17.97
C MET A 755 -2.94 -18.87 -19.18
N GLU A 756 -3.84 -17.89 -19.10
CA GLU A 756 -4.68 -17.47 -20.23
C GLU A 756 -3.82 -16.89 -21.36
N GLY A 757 -3.88 -17.51 -22.54
CA GLY A 757 -3.20 -17.05 -23.75
C GLY A 757 -1.81 -17.66 -24.04
N ASP A 758 -1.35 -18.61 -23.22
CA ASP A 758 -0.10 -19.33 -23.45
C ASP A 758 -0.36 -20.76 -23.94
N GLU A 759 0.37 -21.23 -24.97
CA GLU A 759 0.22 -22.58 -25.56
C GLU A 759 1.18 -23.61 -24.95
N PHE A 760 2.11 -23.17 -24.09
CA PHE A 760 3.09 -24.04 -23.46
C PHE A 760 2.47 -24.89 -22.34
N SER A 761 2.72 -26.20 -22.34
CA SER A 761 2.19 -27.15 -21.36
C SER A 761 3.28 -28.06 -20.79
N PHE A 762 3.01 -28.68 -19.64
CA PHE A 762 3.93 -29.64 -19.03
C PHE A 762 4.23 -30.82 -19.96
N LEU A 763 3.24 -31.27 -20.74
CA LEU A 763 3.42 -32.30 -21.76
C LEU A 763 4.42 -31.88 -22.87
N MET A 764 4.42 -30.60 -23.26
CA MET A 764 5.36 -30.07 -24.24
C MET A 764 6.80 -30.10 -23.70
N SER A 765 7.00 -29.75 -22.42
CA SER A 765 8.29 -29.89 -21.75
C SER A 765 8.81 -31.34 -21.79
N MET A 766 7.97 -32.33 -21.50
CA MET A 766 8.34 -33.75 -21.54
C MET A 766 8.74 -34.22 -22.96
N LYS A 767 8.05 -33.72 -24.00
CA LYS A 767 8.40 -33.99 -25.41
C LYS A 767 9.75 -33.38 -25.80
N MET A 768 10.03 -32.15 -25.36
CA MET A 768 11.32 -31.49 -25.63
C MET A 768 12.48 -32.23 -24.96
N MET A 769 12.31 -32.76 -23.73
CA MET A 769 13.33 -33.60 -23.08
C MET A 769 13.69 -34.85 -23.86
N LEU A 770 12.69 -35.53 -24.43
CA LEU A 770 12.91 -36.73 -25.25
C LEU A 770 13.63 -36.39 -26.56
N LEU A 771 13.31 -35.25 -27.17
CA LEU A 771 13.96 -34.76 -28.38
C LEU A 771 15.42 -34.39 -28.11
N ASP A 772 15.71 -33.69 -27.01
CA ASP A 772 17.07 -33.32 -26.61
C ASP A 772 17.93 -34.56 -26.34
N ALA A 773 17.38 -35.57 -25.65
CA ALA A 773 18.07 -36.84 -25.40
C ALA A 773 18.43 -37.56 -26.71
N ALA A 774 17.51 -37.59 -27.67
CA ALA A 774 17.77 -38.16 -28.99
C ALA A 774 18.84 -37.37 -29.76
N LEU A 775 18.80 -36.04 -29.70
CA LEU A 775 19.75 -35.16 -30.38
C LEU A 775 21.16 -35.27 -29.81
N TYR A 776 21.31 -35.28 -28.48
CA TYR A 776 22.62 -35.51 -27.85
C TYR A 776 23.15 -36.92 -28.09
N GLY A 777 22.28 -37.93 -28.14
CA GLY A 777 22.66 -39.29 -28.53
C GLY A 777 23.21 -39.35 -29.96
N LEU A 778 22.55 -38.69 -30.91
CA LEU A 778 23.01 -38.57 -32.30
C LEU A 778 24.32 -37.79 -32.40
N LEU A 779 24.46 -36.69 -31.67
CA LEU A 779 25.68 -35.89 -31.63
C LEU A 779 26.87 -36.68 -31.07
N ALA A 780 26.66 -37.41 -29.97
CA ALA A 780 27.69 -38.25 -29.36
C ALA A 780 28.14 -39.37 -30.31
N TRP A 781 27.18 -40.00 -31.01
CA TRP A 781 27.48 -40.99 -32.03
C TRP A 781 28.25 -40.40 -33.22
N TYR A 782 27.86 -39.22 -33.71
CA TYR A 782 28.54 -38.53 -34.79
C TYR A 782 29.98 -38.13 -34.42
N LEU A 783 30.19 -37.53 -33.24
CA LEU A 783 31.51 -37.05 -32.81
C LEU A 783 32.49 -38.20 -32.52
N ASP A 784 32.04 -39.34 -31.99
CA ASP A 784 32.92 -40.51 -31.71
C ASP A 784 33.44 -41.16 -33.02
N GLN A 785 32.72 -40.98 -34.14
CA GLN A 785 33.09 -41.52 -35.46
C GLN A 785 33.96 -40.56 -36.28
N VAL A 786 33.69 -39.25 -36.20
CA VAL A 786 34.42 -38.22 -36.97
C VAL A 786 35.73 -37.80 -36.30
N PHE A 787 35.80 -37.81 -34.96
CA PHE A 787 36.99 -37.41 -34.20
C PHE A 787 37.44 -38.48 -33.18
N PRO A 788 37.98 -39.64 -33.62
CA PRO A 788 38.31 -40.75 -32.73
C PRO A 788 39.64 -40.60 -31.94
N GLY A 789 40.39 -39.50 -32.10
CA GLY A 789 41.67 -39.24 -31.41
C GLY A 789 42.91 -39.75 -32.18
N ASP A 790 44.09 -39.68 -31.54
CA ASP A 790 45.42 -39.81 -32.19
C ASP A 790 45.71 -41.15 -32.90
N TYR A 791 44.95 -42.22 -32.61
CA TYR A 791 45.20 -43.57 -33.15
C TYR A 791 43.95 -44.25 -33.73
N GLY A 792 42.80 -43.57 -33.77
CA GLY A 792 41.60 -44.05 -34.47
C GLY A 792 41.57 -43.56 -35.91
N THR A 793 41.04 -44.35 -36.84
CA THR A 793 40.83 -43.90 -38.23
C THR A 793 39.55 -43.06 -38.31
N PRO A 794 39.63 -41.73 -38.55
CA PRO A 794 38.44 -40.89 -38.66
C PRO A 794 37.61 -41.27 -39.89
N LEU A 795 36.30 -41.41 -39.72
CA LEU A 795 35.37 -41.50 -40.84
C LEU A 795 35.18 -40.10 -41.45
N PRO A 796 34.96 -40.00 -42.78
CA PRO A 796 34.69 -38.72 -43.42
C PRO A 796 33.41 -38.08 -42.86
N TRP A 797 33.36 -36.75 -42.78
CA TRP A 797 32.22 -36.01 -42.18
C TRP A 797 30.85 -36.34 -42.79
N TYR A 798 30.82 -36.81 -44.04
CA TYR A 798 29.61 -37.23 -44.76
C TYR A 798 29.31 -38.74 -44.66
N PHE A 799 29.95 -39.50 -43.76
CA PHE A 799 29.79 -40.97 -43.69
C PHE A 799 28.34 -41.44 -43.56
N LEU A 800 27.46 -40.64 -42.94
CA LEU A 800 26.03 -40.94 -42.80
C LEU A 800 25.28 -40.99 -44.14
N LEU A 801 25.81 -40.37 -45.18
CA LEU A 801 25.25 -40.36 -46.54
C LEU A 801 25.77 -41.52 -47.40
N GLN A 802 26.68 -42.33 -46.87
CA GLN A 802 27.32 -43.41 -47.60
C GLN A 802 26.53 -44.72 -47.43
N GLU A 803 25.99 -45.26 -48.52
CA GLU A 803 25.18 -46.49 -48.52
C GLU A 803 25.94 -47.69 -47.92
N SER A 804 27.26 -47.72 -48.09
CA SER A 804 28.15 -48.77 -47.53
C SER A 804 28.20 -48.79 -46.01
N TYR A 805 27.82 -47.70 -45.32
CA TYR A 805 27.82 -47.65 -43.86
C TYR A 805 26.56 -48.29 -43.24
N TRP A 806 25.41 -48.18 -43.92
CA TRP A 806 24.11 -48.61 -43.38
C TRP A 806 23.72 -50.03 -43.79
N LEU A 807 24.13 -50.48 -44.97
CA LEU A 807 23.67 -51.76 -45.54
C LEU A 807 24.54 -52.96 -45.16
N GLY A 808 25.74 -52.74 -44.60
CA GLY A 808 26.75 -53.80 -44.49
C GLY A 808 27.17 -54.30 -45.88
N GLY A 809 28.40 -54.76 -46.03
CA GLY A 809 28.83 -55.35 -47.30
C GLY A 809 28.03 -56.63 -47.56
N GLU A 810 27.28 -56.68 -48.67
CA GLU A 810 26.66 -57.94 -49.12
C GLU A 810 27.73 -59.03 -49.22
N GLY A 811 27.45 -60.16 -48.55
CA GLY A 811 28.27 -61.36 -48.59
C GLY A 811 28.50 -61.84 -50.03
N CYS A 812 29.77 -62.13 -50.33
CA CYS A 812 30.19 -62.67 -51.61
C CYS A 812 29.74 -64.14 -51.74
N SER A 813 28.51 -64.37 -52.21
CA SER A 813 28.06 -65.68 -52.69
C SER A 813 27.35 -65.53 -54.03
N THR A 814 28.11 -65.50 -55.14
CA THR A 814 27.68 -65.89 -56.50
C THR A 814 28.75 -65.52 -57.55
N ARG A 815 29.92 -66.17 -57.54
CA ARG A 815 30.77 -66.20 -58.75
C ARG A 815 31.86 -67.29 -58.76
N GLU A 816 31.53 -68.51 -58.37
CA GLU A 816 32.52 -69.60 -58.33
C GLU A 816 32.06 -70.90 -59.03
N GLU A 817 31.19 -70.77 -60.04
CA GLU A 817 30.67 -71.93 -60.80
C GLU A 817 31.10 -72.02 -62.28
N ARG A 818 32.05 -71.21 -62.75
CA ARG A 818 32.59 -71.38 -64.12
C ARG A 818 34.07 -71.07 -64.19
N ALA A 819 34.89 -72.02 -63.74
CA ALA A 819 36.13 -72.37 -64.42
C ALA A 819 36.70 -73.63 -63.77
N LEU A 820 36.70 -74.71 -64.56
CA LEU A 820 37.58 -75.90 -64.47
C LEU A 820 36.92 -77.23 -64.06
N GLU A 821 35.81 -77.56 -64.72
CA GLU A 821 35.66 -78.92 -65.29
C GLU A 821 36.85 -79.18 -66.24
N LYS A 822 37.79 -80.04 -65.83
CA LYS A 822 38.40 -81.06 -66.71
C LYS A 822 39.33 -82.01 -65.96
N THR A 823 38.93 -83.28 -66.03
CA THR A 823 39.72 -84.54 -66.07
C THR A 823 40.12 -85.23 -64.76
N GLU A 824 39.39 -86.32 -64.47
CA GLU A 824 39.79 -87.55 -63.75
C GLU A 824 40.68 -88.48 -64.64
N PRO A 825 41.07 -89.72 -64.28
CA PRO A 825 41.98 -90.11 -63.18
C PRO A 825 43.01 -91.25 -63.54
N VAL A 826 43.89 -91.60 -62.58
CA VAL A 826 44.64 -92.87 -62.30
C VAL A 826 45.55 -93.51 -63.38
N THR A 827 46.83 -93.84 -63.08
CA THR A 827 47.38 -95.20 -62.74
C THR A 827 48.92 -95.18 -62.66
N GLU A 828 49.44 -96.14 -61.90
CA GLU A 828 50.78 -96.36 -61.34
C GLU A 828 51.90 -96.80 -62.31
N GLU A 829 53.11 -96.65 -61.77
CA GLU A 829 54.30 -97.53 -61.85
C GLU A 829 55.48 -97.28 -62.84
N MET A 830 56.63 -97.12 -62.17
CA MET A 830 58.01 -97.61 -62.41
C MET A 830 59.05 -96.84 -63.25
N GLU A 831 60.04 -96.36 -62.47
CA GLU A 831 61.51 -96.41 -62.63
C GLU A 831 62.26 -95.49 -63.62
N ASP A 832 62.95 -94.53 -62.97
CA ASP A 832 64.35 -94.09 -63.09
C ASP A 832 64.94 -93.66 -64.44
N SER A 833 65.36 -92.38 -64.51
CA SER A 833 66.77 -92.01 -64.25
C SER A 833 67.01 -90.49 -64.39
N GLU A 834 67.59 -89.92 -63.33
CA GLU A 834 68.52 -88.78 -63.24
C GLU A 834 68.15 -87.35 -63.77
N HIS A 835 68.20 -86.44 -62.78
CA HIS A 835 68.18 -84.96 -62.76
C HIS A 835 69.22 -84.28 -63.69
N PRO A 836 69.14 -82.96 -64.01
CA PRO A 836 68.85 -81.89 -63.04
C PRO A 836 68.11 -80.62 -63.54
N GLU A 837 67.42 -79.92 -62.63
CA GLU A 837 67.52 -78.46 -62.49
C GLU A 837 66.83 -77.96 -61.21
N GLY A 838 67.62 -77.36 -60.31
CA GLY A 838 67.16 -76.72 -59.08
C GLY A 838 67.34 -75.21 -59.15
N LYS A 839 66.26 -74.46 -58.93
CA LYS A 839 66.30 -73.07 -58.44
C LYS A 839 65.57 -73.03 -57.09
N ASN A 840 66.35 -72.82 -56.04
CA ASN A 840 65.94 -72.87 -54.64
C ASN A 840 65.00 -71.72 -54.25
N GLU A 841 63.86 -72.07 -53.64
CA GLU A 841 63.15 -71.24 -52.67
C GLU A 841 63.98 -71.19 -51.37
N SER A 842 64.77 -70.13 -51.16
CA SER A 842 65.81 -70.09 -50.12
C SER A 842 65.50 -69.17 -48.93
N PHE A 843 64.24 -69.06 -48.50
CA PHE A 843 63.90 -68.26 -47.29
C PHE A 843 62.89 -68.93 -46.33
N PHE A 844 62.49 -70.19 -46.57
CA PHE A 844 61.63 -70.95 -45.66
C PHE A 844 62.38 -72.16 -45.08
N GLU A 845 62.29 -72.33 -43.76
CA GLU A 845 62.76 -73.52 -43.07
C GLU A 845 61.78 -74.68 -43.37
N ARG A 846 62.28 -75.91 -43.59
CA ARG A 846 61.41 -77.06 -43.91
C ARG A 846 60.55 -77.44 -42.70
N GLU A 847 59.24 -77.55 -42.89
CA GLU A 847 58.29 -77.90 -41.82
C GLU A 847 58.57 -79.31 -41.25
N LEU A 848 58.68 -79.44 -39.92
CA LEU A 848 58.85 -80.74 -39.26
C LEU A 848 57.50 -81.50 -39.16
N PRO A 849 57.43 -82.79 -39.49
CA PRO A 849 56.20 -83.58 -39.37
C PRO A 849 55.84 -83.83 -37.90
N GLY A 850 54.61 -83.44 -37.50
CA GLY A 850 54.07 -83.67 -36.15
C GLY A 850 53.67 -82.41 -35.37
N LEU A 851 53.90 -81.22 -35.93
CA LEU A 851 53.45 -79.95 -35.34
C LEU A 851 51.98 -79.68 -35.70
N VAL A 852 51.15 -79.46 -34.68
CA VAL A 852 49.76 -79.02 -34.87
C VAL A 852 49.77 -77.52 -35.22
N PRO A 853 49.29 -77.12 -36.41
CA PRO A 853 49.16 -75.71 -36.75
C PRO A 853 48.03 -75.10 -35.91
N GLY A 854 48.35 -74.08 -35.11
CA GLY A 854 47.38 -73.35 -34.29
C GLY A 854 46.68 -72.22 -35.04
N VAL A 855 47.45 -71.39 -35.77
CA VAL A 855 46.91 -70.28 -36.59
C VAL A 855 47.66 -70.22 -37.93
N CYS A 856 46.95 -70.19 -39.05
CA CYS A 856 47.55 -70.09 -40.38
C CYS A 856 47.05 -68.84 -41.10
N VAL A 857 47.98 -68.01 -41.57
CA VAL A 857 47.72 -66.81 -42.36
C VAL A 857 48.14 -67.11 -43.80
N LYS A 858 47.22 -66.97 -44.76
CA LYS A 858 47.48 -67.16 -46.19
C LYS A 858 47.12 -65.89 -46.96
N ASN A 859 48.02 -65.46 -47.85
CA ASN A 859 47.89 -64.35 -48.79
C ASN A 859 47.46 -63.02 -48.16
N LEU A 860 48.03 -62.65 -47.01
CA LEU A 860 47.71 -61.37 -46.38
C LEU A 860 48.26 -60.20 -47.21
N VAL A 861 47.37 -59.32 -47.66
CA VAL A 861 47.71 -58.10 -48.42
C VAL A 861 47.07 -56.89 -47.73
N LYS A 862 47.87 -55.85 -47.42
CA LYS A 862 47.38 -54.59 -46.82
C LYS A 862 47.92 -53.39 -47.58
N ILE A 863 47.04 -52.51 -48.06
CA ILE A 863 47.36 -51.33 -48.89
C ILE A 863 46.79 -50.08 -48.19
N PHE A 864 47.59 -49.02 -48.04
CA PHE A 864 47.12 -47.74 -47.48
C PHE A 864 46.80 -46.74 -48.62
N GLU A 865 45.59 -46.17 -48.63
CA GLU A 865 45.20 -45.08 -49.53
C GLU A 865 45.65 -43.71 -48.96
N PRO A 866 46.02 -42.71 -49.79
CA PRO A 866 45.75 -42.57 -51.24
C PRO A 866 46.86 -43.09 -52.17
N TYR A 867 47.99 -43.56 -51.64
CA TYR A 867 49.19 -43.83 -52.44
C TYR A 867 49.27 -45.25 -53.05
N GLY A 868 48.30 -46.13 -52.79
CA GLY A 868 48.15 -47.42 -53.48
C GLY A 868 49.32 -48.41 -53.31
N ARG A 869 50.27 -48.14 -52.41
CA ARG A 869 51.41 -49.02 -52.14
C ARG A 869 51.04 -50.09 -51.11
N PRO A 870 51.31 -51.38 -51.37
CA PRO A 870 51.12 -52.44 -50.38
C PRO A 870 52.14 -52.30 -49.24
N ALA A 871 51.65 -52.26 -48.00
CA ALA A 871 52.44 -52.35 -46.78
C ALA A 871 52.74 -53.80 -46.37
N VAL A 872 51.88 -54.73 -46.79
CA VAL A 872 52.10 -56.19 -46.73
C VAL A 872 51.56 -56.75 -48.06
N ASP A 873 52.33 -57.58 -48.76
CA ASP A 873 51.91 -58.21 -50.03
C ASP A 873 52.11 -59.72 -49.91
N ARG A 874 51.01 -60.49 -49.97
CA ARG A 874 50.96 -61.95 -50.06
C ARG A 874 51.79 -62.67 -48.99
N LEU A 875 51.66 -62.27 -47.73
CA LEU A 875 52.31 -62.95 -46.61
C LEU A 875 51.60 -64.28 -46.29
N ASN A 876 52.36 -65.38 -46.32
CA ASN A 876 51.95 -66.72 -45.89
C ASN A 876 52.76 -67.10 -44.65
N ILE A 877 52.11 -67.31 -43.51
CA ILE A 877 52.78 -67.73 -42.26
C ILE A 877 51.91 -68.68 -41.43
N THR A 878 52.51 -69.73 -40.90
CA THR A 878 51.88 -70.74 -40.03
C THR A 878 52.47 -70.63 -38.63
N PHE A 879 51.60 -70.52 -37.62
CA PHE A 879 51.93 -70.55 -36.20
C PHE A 879 51.55 -71.91 -35.64
N TYR A 880 52.50 -72.61 -35.04
CA TYR A 880 52.28 -73.93 -34.44
C TYR A 880 51.97 -73.83 -32.94
N GLU A 881 51.20 -74.78 -32.42
CA GLU A 881 50.87 -74.85 -31.00
C GLU A 881 52.13 -75.11 -30.14
N ASN A 882 52.14 -74.58 -28.91
CA ASN A 882 53.23 -74.72 -27.93
C ASN A 882 54.61 -74.15 -28.35
N GLN A 883 54.65 -73.24 -29.33
CA GLN A 883 55.87 -72.55 -29.75
C GLN A 883 55.85 -71.04 -29.47
N ILE A 884 57.01 -70.48 -29.12
CA ILE A 884 57.21 -69.02 -29.07
C ILE A 884 57.66 -68.55 -30.45
N THR A 885 56.87 -67.71 -31.09
CA THR A 885 57.19 -67.14 -32.41
C THR A 885 57.52 -65.65 -32.27
N ALA A 886 58.62 -65.21 -32.90
CA ALA A 886 59.07 -63.83 -32.85
C ALA A 886 59.14 -63.25 -34.27
N PHE A 887 58.50 -62.12 -34.51
CA PHE A 887 58.49 -61.44 -35.81
C PHE A 887 59.48 -60.28 -35.83
N LEU A 888 60.68 -60.50 -36.38
CA LEU A 888 61.78 -59.53 -36.44
C LEU A 888 61.96 -58.94 -37.84
N GLY A 889 62.32 -57.66 -37.92
CA GLY A 889 62.67 -57.00 -39.18
C GLY A 889 63.18 -55.57 -39.00
N PRO A 890 63.76 -54.93 -40.03
CA PRO A 890 64.42 -53.63 -39.90
C PRO A 890 63.48 -52.42 -39.74
N ASN A 891 62.26 -52.43 -40.31
CA ASN A 891 61.32 -51.29 -40.25
C ASN A 891 60.00 -51.66 -39.54
N GLY A 892 59.56 -50.83 -38.57
CA GLY A 892 58.40 -51.10 -37.70
C GLY A 892 57.05 -51.16 -38.41
N ALA A 893 56.85 -50.39 -39.48
CA ALA A 893 55.55 -50.20 -40.12
C ALA A 893 54.90 -51.50 -40.62
N GLY A 894 55.61 -52.38 -41.33
CA GLY A 894 55.06 -53.64 -41.84
C GLY A 894 54.74 -54.66 -40.74
N LYS A 895 55.50 -54.66 -39.64
CA LYS A 895 55.31 -55.57 -38.50
C LYS A 895 54.03 -55.25 -37.73
N THR A 896 53.86 -53.97 -37.36
CA THR A 896 52.66 -53.50 -36.68
C THR A 896 51.44 -53.60 -37.59
N THR A 897 51.61 -53.40 -38.90
CA THR A 897 50.54 -53.51 -39.91
C THR A 897 50.05 -54.95 -40.08
N THR A 898 50.95 -55.93 -39.94
CA THR A 898 50.63 -57.38 -39.98
C THR A 898 49.86 -57.82 -38.74
N PHE A 899 50.24 -57.36 -37.54
CA PHE A 899 49.53 -57.68 -36.29
C PHE A 899 48.25 -56.85 -36.06
N SER A 900 48.16 -55.63 -36.58
CA SER A 900 46.91 -54.84 -36.57
C SER A 900 45.92 -55.28 -37.65
N GLY A 901 46.32 -56.14 -38.57
CA GLY A 901 45.48 -56.72 -39.62
C GLY A 901 44.79 -58.04 -39.23
N SER A 902 45.06 -58.60 -38.04
CA SER A 902 44.31 -59.74 -37.48
C SER A 902 43.11 -59.24 -36.64
N PRO A 903 41.94 -59.92 -36.63
CA PRO A 903 40.68 -59.34 -36.13
C PRO A 903 40.74 -59.05 -34.61
N PRO A 904 40.04 -57.99 -34.12
CA PRO A 904 38.58 -58.07 -34.07
C PRO A 904 37.85 -56.86 -34.69
N LEU A 905 37.15 -57.15 -35.80
CA LEU A 905 35.97 -56.53 -36.38
C LEU A 905 35.92 -55.01 -36.72
N LEU A 906 35.71 -54.80 -38.02
CA LEU A 906 35.07 -53.68 -38.75
C LEU A 906 35.96 -52.53 -39.25
N LEU A 907 36.59 -52.77 -40.40
CA LEU A 907 36.72 -51.80 -41.50
C LEU A 907 35.80 -52.24 -42.65
N GLU A 908 34.49 -52.10 -42.51
CA GLU A 908 33.61 -52.06 -43.69
C GLU A 908 33.72 -50.67 -44.32
N GLY A 909 34.75 -50.51 -45.15
CA GLY A 909 35.04 -49.23 -45.82
C GLY A 909 36.13 -49.30 -46.88
N SER A 910 36.51 -50.50 -47.34
CA SER A 910 37.42 -50.67 -48.48
C SER A 910 37.06 -51.95 -49.23
N PRO A 911 36.91 -51.93 -50.56
CA PRO A 911 36.63 -53.16 -51.30
C PRO A 911 37.96 -53.92 -51.39
N ARG A 912 38.18 -54.99 -50.62
CA ARG A 912 39.24 -55.96 -50.91
C ARG A 912 39.12 -57.26 -50.11
N LYS A 913 39.47 -58.37 -50.78
CA LYS A 913 39.41 -59.76 -50.33
C LYS A 913 40.30 -60.01 -49.11
N GLU A 914 39.69 -60.34 -47.98
CA GLU A 914 40.35 -60.97 -46.84
C GLU A 914 39.79 -62.38 -46.67
N GLN A 915 40.64 -63.41 -46.70
CA GLN A 915 40.23 -64.79 -46.45
C GLN A 915 41.08 -65.37 -45.31
N TRP A 916 40.50 -65.37 -44.11
CA TRP A 916 41.03 -66.09 -42.96
C TRP A 916 40.42 -67.50 -42.96
N CYS A 917 41.24 -68.55 -43.02
CA CYS A 917 40.73 -69.92 -42.86
C CYS A 917 40.37 -70.16 -41.37
N PRO A 918 39.21 -70.74 -41.05
CA PRO A 918 38.92 -71.21 -39.69
C PRO A 918 39.87 -72.37 -39.32
N PRO A 919 40.08 -72.66 -38.01
CA PRO A 919 40.83 -73.84 -37.58
C PRO A 919 40.17 -75.10 -38.16
N CYS A 920 41.00 -76.03 -38.63
CA CYS A 920 40.52 -77.32 -39.13
C CYS A 920 39.65 -78.01 -38.05
N ALA A 921 38.38 -78.24 -38.39
CA ALA A 921 37.37 -79.00 -37.64
C ALA A 921 36.98 -78.48 -36.23
N GLY A 922 35.80 -77.84 -36.14
CA GLY A 922 34.89 -78.06 -35.00
C GLY A 922 35.08 -77.24 -33.71
N MET A 923 35.64 -76.03 -33.74
CA MET A 923 35.73 -75.17 -32.54
C MET A 923 35.39 -73.70 -32.85
N SER A 924 34.48 -73.11 -32.05
CA SER A 924 33.98 -71.74 -32.19
C SER A 924 35.11 -70.71 -32.17
N SER A 925 35.30 -69.98 -33.28
CA SER A 925 36.50 -69.20 -33.59
C SER A 925 36.60 -67.80 -32.99
N GLU A 926 35.69 -67.38 -32.12
CA GLU A 926 35.67 -65.99 -31.63
C GLU A 926 36.35 -65.76 -30.26
N TRP A 927 36.77 -66.81 -29.54
CA TRP A 927 37.08 -66.68 -28.10
C TRP A 927 38.46 -67.19 -27.64
N ASN A 928 39.34 -67.67 -28.52
CA ASN A 928 40.54 -68.40 -28.09
C ASN A 928 41.90 -67.71 -28.29
N VAL A 929 41.97 -66.50 -28.87
CA VAL A 929 43.24 -65.76 -29.05
C VAL A 929 43.21 -64.46 -28.25
N GLY A 930 44.04 -64.37 -27.21
CA GLY A 930 44.20 -63.16 -26.40
C GLY A 930 45.40 -62.32 -26.87
N LEU A 931 45.17 -61.05 -27.17
CA LEU A 931 46.23 -60.09 -27.52
C LEU A 931 46.75 -59.39 -26.25
N GLY A 932 48.06 -59.48 -26.00
CA GLY A 932 48.76 -58.67 -25.01
C GLY A 932 49.27 -57.37 -25.64
N PRO A 933 48.67 -56.19 -25.38
CA PRO A 933 49.14 -54.94 -25.94
C PRO A 933 50.52 -54.55 -25.35
N LEU A 934 51.24 -53.66 -26.05
CA LEU A 934 52.54 -53.13 -25.60
C LEU A 934 52.45 -52.30 -24.30
N TYR A 935 51.23 -51.92 -23.89
CA TYR A 935 50.94 -51.14 -22.70
C TYR A 935 50.59 -52.08 -21.54
N LEU A 936 51.12 -51.81 -20.35
CA LEU A 936 50.76 -52.57 -19.14
C LEU A 936 49.25 -52.43 -18.89
N LEU A 937 48.53 -53.55 -18.95
CA LEU A 937 47.13 -53.67 -18.54
C LEU A 937 47.04 -53.62 -17.00
N LEU A 938 47.39 -52.48 -16.42
CA LEU A 938 46.99 -52.17 -15.07
C LEU A 938 45.61 -51.53 -15.16
N PHE A 939 44.66 -52.04 -14.39
CA PHE A 939 43.50 -51.25 -13.99
C PHE A 939 43.97 -50.46 -12.76
N PRO A 940 44.56 -49.26 -12.92
CA PRO A 940 45.09 -48.54 -11.77
C PRO A 940 43.93 -48.22 -10.83
N SER A 941 44.00 -48.75 -9.60
CA SER A 941 43.47 -48.01 -8.48
C SER A 941 44.48 -46.92 -8.19
N SER A 942 44.08 -45.67 -8.36
CA SER A 942 44.75 -44.56 -7.68
C SER A 942 44.66 -44.86 -6.18
N ASP A 943 45.76 -45.33 -5.59
CA ASP A 943 45.97 -45.28 -4.15
C ASP A 943 46.01 -43.81 -3.70
#